data_AF-A0A8J5H617-F1
#
_entry.id   AF-A0A8J5H617-F1
#
_cell.length_a   1.000
_cell.length_b   1.000
_cell.length_c   1.000
_cell.angle_alpha   90.00
_cell.angle_beta   90.00
_cell.angle_gamma   90.00
#
_symmetry.space_group_name_H-M   'P 1'
#
loop_
_entity.id
_entity.type
_entity.pdbx_description
1 polymer ?
#
loop_
_entity_poly.entity_id
_entity_poly.type
_entity_poly.pdbx_seq_one_letter_code
_entity_poly.pdbx_strand_id
1 'polypeptide(L)'
;MSFPTAVRVMLAVQEKKPSAVDIYRPLRQYIVTAYGELEAQAAEDDLDAVRQLRLDLEKPPDAAATPGLRRDLLLSYYRALSVIEPRFPISPDRAHVHSLTFTWFDAFKPNKKASQQSIHLEKAAVLFNLGAVNSQIALSADRTDAAGLKHACNAFQSAAGAFAYLKDHAAGRASAGGATVDLSVECAAMLEKLMLAQAQECFFEKVIADSKPPALCSKVARQVGLYYEETYATLNAPLLNQHLDRTWISHVQLKAAQYYAEACYRCSLDLHEKEEIAEEICRLKIGINALADAKKSIRGVPQPLLDAVNKLETNMNQNLERAVKENNRVYLMRVPEASSLAALPAASLVKPISMAEVLDASKETLFSRIVPDSCTRVLSKYTDMVDNIIRTQAEKLQQGSEITRVKLKEMDLPESILALEGNFSLPVELKEDVEAVQISGGPSSLEAELQQLRDLTRVNQELLVQTEELLQKEANEDAQFRAQFGTKWRRPQSSTLTKNLQDRLNKFTANIKQAADSDARIERSISDNLELMAILNRRPIESALPSLARPIMSLDGNEDAIVGALKQSLRQLENLGAQRAGLEDMLKEMKRKDDILPKLMSSTGSQEDLFRKEISKYDQICGEIAQNIEAQEQLLLQIQVWYHQYSGG
;
A
#
# COMPACT_ATOMS: atom_id res chain seq x y z
N MET A 1 45.12 -34.11 -1.54
CA MET A 1 44.39 -35.14 -2.31
C MET A 1 43.15 -34.49 -2.88
N SER A 2 43.04 -34.40 -4.20
CA SER A 2 41.87 -33.81 -4.88
C SER A 2 40.66 -34.70 -4.63
N PHE A 3 39.62 -34.17 -4.00
CA PHE A 3 38.36 -34.88 -3.78
C PHE A 3 37.49 -34.74 -5.04
N PRO A 4 37.15 -35.82 -5.77
CA PRO A 4 36.04 -35.77 -6.71
C PRO A 4 34.77 -35.68 -5.86
N THR A 5 34.10 -34.53 -5.91
CA THR A 5 32.82 -34.25 -5.25
C THR A 5 31.75 -35.14 -5.88
N ALA A 6 31.32 -36.18 -5.15
CA ALA A 6 30.12 -36.92 -5.52
C ALA A 6 28.94 -35.93 -5.54
N VAL A 7 28.28 -35.78 -6.69
CA VAL A 7 27.11 -34.91 -6.86
C VAL A 7 26.03 -35.36 -5.87
N ARG A 8 25.86 -34.64 -4.75
CA ARG A 8 24.89 -34.99 -3.70
C ARG A 8 23.48 -34.66 -4.20
N VAL A 9 22.62 -35.66 -4.38
CA VAL A 9 21.25 -35.45 -4.89
C VAL A 9 20.46 -34.53 -3.96
N MET A 10 19.77 -33.55 -4.53
CA MET A 10 18.93 -32.55 -3.86
C MET A 10 17.52 -32.58 -4.47
N LEU A 11 16.51 -32.12 -3.73
CA LEU A 11 15.12 -32.10 -4.21
C LEU A 11 14.77 -30.73 -4.82
N ALA A 12 13.97 -30.74 -5.88
CA ALA A 12 13.30 -29.55 -6.39
C ALA A 12 11.82 -29.80 -6.51
N VAL A 13 11.06 -28.71 -6.42
CA VAL A 13 9.62 -28.72 -6.53
C VAL A 13 9.22 -28.50 -7.99
N GLN A 14 8.20 -29.24 -8.44
CA GLN A 14 7.62 -29.05 -9.76
C GLN A 14 6.64 -27.88 -9.71
N GLU A 15 6.53 -27.13 -10.82
CA GLU A 15 5.56 -26.04 -10.92
C GLU A 15 4.12 -26.59 -10.95
N LYS A 16 3.21 -25.87 -10.30
CA LYS A 16 1.77 -26.00 -10.50
C LYS A 16 1.42 -25.58 -11.92
N LYS A 17 0.44 -26.26 -12.50
CA LYS A 17 -0.08 -25.93 -13.83
C LYS A 17 -1.38 -25.14 -13.70
N PRO A 18 -1.53 -24.00 -14.38
CA PRO A 18 -2.81 -23.31 -14.48
C PRO A 18 -3.69 -23.92 -15.58
N SER A 19 -5.00 -23.71 -15.47
CA SER A 19 -5.92 -23.79 -16.62
C SER A 19 -5.96 -22.47 -17.38
N ALA A 20 -6.31 -22.53 -18.66
CA ALA A 20 -6.59 -21.35 -19.47
C ALA A 20 -7.72 -20.52 -18.86
N VAL A 21 -7.51 -19.20 -18.73
CA VAL A 21 -8.51 -18.26 -18.18
C VAL A 21 -8.51 -16.95 -18.96
N ASP A 22 -9.71 -16.44 -19.28
CA ASP A 22 -9.89 -15.11 -19.87
C ASP A 22 -9.96 -14.07 -18.74
N ILE A 23 -8.82 -13.45 -18.43
CA ILE A 23 -8.74 -12.37 -17.42
C ILE A 23 -9.20 -11.02 -18.00
N TYR A 24 -9.08 -10.84 -19.31
CA TYR A 24 -9.32 -9.56 -19.96
C TYR A 24 -10.81 -9.18 -19.95
N ARG A 25 -11.69 -10.06 -20.45
CA ARG A 25 -13.12 -9.71 -20.60
C ARG A 25 -13.82 -9.43 -19.27
N PRO A 26 -13.65 -10.25 -18.20
CA PRO A 26 -14.29 -9.99 -16.92
C PRO A 26 -13.85 -8.66 -16.29
N LEU A 27 -12.55 -8.33 -16.35
CA LEU A 27 -12.04 -7.08 -15.82
C LEU A 27 -12.54 -5.88 -16.63
N ARG A 28 -12.49 -5.95 -17.97
CA ARG A 28 -13.04 -4.89 -18.83
C ARG A 28 -14.52 -4.65 -18.58
N GLN A 29 -15.32 -5.72 -18.49
CA GLN A 29 -16.75 -5.62 -18.24
C GLN A 29 -17.04 -4.94 -16.89
N TYR A 30 -16.24 -5.23 -15.87
CA TYR A 30 -16.34 -4.56 -14.58
C TYR A 30 -16.04 -3.07 -14.71
N ILE A 31 -14.99 -2.68 -15.44
CA ILE A 31 -14.66 -1.27 -15.64
C ILE A 31 -15.80 -0.53 -16.35
N VAL A 32 -16.35 -1.11 -17.42
CA VAL A 32 -17.49 -0.53 -18.15
C VAL A 32 -18.70 -0.33 -17.26
N THR A 33 -18.98 -1.30 -16.39
CA THR A 33 -20.17 -1.29 -15.53
C THR A 33 -20.02 -0.33 -14.35
N ALA A 34 -18.82 -0.26 -13.76
CA ALA A 34 -18.56 0.52 -12.54
C ALA A 34 -18.10 1.96 -12.83
N TYR A 35 -17.30 2.18 -13.88
CA TYR A 35 -16.66 3.46 -14.19
C TYR A 35 -17.10 4.06 -15.52
N GLY A 36 -17.50 3.23 -16.49
CA GLY A 36 -17.96 3.67 -17.81
C GLY A 36 -17.02 3.25 -18.95
N GLU A 37 -17.44 3.52 -20.19
CA GLU A 37 -16.72 3.06 -21.38
C GLU A 37 -15.42 3.85 -21.64
N LEU A 38 -15.36 5.13 -21.23
CA LEU A 38 -14.16 5.96 -21.42
C LEU A 38 -12.99 5.45 -20.58
N GLU A 39 -13.26 5.09 -19.32
CA GLU A 39 -12.30 4.51 -18.40
C GLU A 39 -11.87 3.12 -18.84
N ALA A 40 -12.79 2.32 -19.40
CA ALA A 40 -12.46 1.02 -19.98
C ALA A 40 -11.48 1.18 -21.16
N GLN A 41 -11.72 2.15 -22.05
CA GLN A 41 -10.84 2.44 -23.18
C GLN A 41 -9.46 2.91 -22.72
N ALA A 42 -9.39 3.71 -21.65
CA ALA A 42 -8.13 4.19 -21.09
C ALA A 42 -7.32 3.09 -20.38
N ALA A 43 -7.98 1.99 -19.97
CA ALA A 43 -7.35 0.85 -19.30
C ALA A 43 -7.01 -0.31 -20.26
N GLU A 44 -7.23 -0.17 -21.56
CA GLU A 44 -6.99 -1.24 -22.56
C GLU A 44 -5.54 -1.73 -22.54
N ASP A 45 -4.57 -0.82 -22.54
CA ASP A 45 -3.15 -1.19 -22.51
C ASP A 45 -2.79 -1.99 -21.24
N ASP A 46 -3.35 -1.59 -20.08
CA ASP A 46 -3.14 -2.27 -18.80
C ASP A 46 -3.80 -3.67 -18.80
N LEU A 47 -5.02 -3.77 -19.34
CA LEU A 47 -5.75 -5.03 -19.48
C LEU A 47 -5.01 -6.01 -20.40
N ASP A 48 -4.50 -5.53 -21.53
CA ASP A 48 -3.71 -6.33 -22.46
C ASP A 48 -2.36 -6.74 -21.86
N ALA A 49 -1.69 -5.87 -21.11
CA ALA A 49 -0.44 -6.22 -20.40
C ALA A 49 -0.65 -7.38 -19.42
N VAL A 50 -1.71 -7.34 -18.60
CA VAL A 50 -2.06 -8.42 -17.66
C VAL A 50 -2.44 -9.70 -18.41
N ARG A 51 -3.17 -9.57 -19.51
CA ARG A 51 -3.52 -10.70 -20.38
C ARG A 51 -2.28 -11.38 -20.93
N GLN A 52 -1.30 -10.62 -21.45
CA GLN A 52 -0.06 -11.18 -21.99
C GLN A 52 0.75 -11.87 -20.89
N LEU A 53 0.94 -11.23 -19.73
CA LEU A 53 1.63 -11.85 -18.59
C LEU A 53 1.02 -13.19 -18.19
N ARG A 54 -0.31 -13.27 -18.20
CA ARG A 54 -1.01 -14.52 -17.86
C ARG A 54 -0.90 -15.58 -18.98
N LEU A 55 -0.96 -15.18 -20.25
CA LEU A 55 -0.76 -16.08 -21.38
C LEU A 55 0.65 -16.68 -21.40
N ASP A 56 1.67 -15.85 -21.17
CA ASP A 56 3.07 -16.28 -21.05
C ASP A 56 3.26 -17.25 -19.86
N LEU A 57 2.44 -17.12 -18.81
CA LEU A 57 2.46 -18.05 -17.70
C LEU A 57 1.92 -19.44 -18.09
N GLU A 58 0.82 -19.48 -18.88
CA GLU A 58 0.18 -20.72 -19.39
C GLU A 58 1.04 -21.45 -20.41
N LYS A 59 1.56 -20.69 -21.37
CA LYS A 59 2.34 -21.18 -22.50
C LYS A 59 3.61 -20.35 -22.58
N PRO A 60 4.64 -20.70 -21.79
CA PRO A 60 5.90 -19.98 -21.86
C PRO A 60 6.44 -20.03 -23.30
N PRO A 61 6.81 -18.90 -23.90
CA PRO A 61 7.45 -18.89 -25.21
C PRO A 61 8.75 -19.71 -25.15
N ASP A 62 9.17 -20.33 -26.26
CA ASP A 62 10.38 -21.17 -26.31
C ASP A 62 11.64 -20.46 -25.76
N ALA A 63 11.68 -19.12 -25.82
CA ALA A 63 12.74 -18.27 -25.26
C ALA A 63 12.69 -18.11 -23.71
N ALA A 64 11.53 -18.34 -23.07
CA ALA A 64 11.36 -18.32 -21.61
C ALA A 64 11.71 -19.66 -20.93
N ALA A 65 12.32 -20.59 -21.66
CA ALA A 65 12.71 -21.91 -21.16
C ALA A 65 13.78 -21.87 -20.06
N THR A 66 14.49 -20.74 -19.88
CA THR A 66 15.45 -20.62 -18.79
C THR A 66 14.73 -20.36 -17.46
N PRO A 67 15.07 -21.06 -16.37
CA PRO A 67 14.46 -20.84 -15.06
C PRO A 67 14.56 -19.38 -14.55
N GLY A 68 15.60 -18.63 -14.98
CA GLY A 68 15.75 -17.22 -14.65
C GLY A 68 14.65 -16.32 -15.24
N LEU A 69 14.36 -16.46 -16.54
CA LEU A 69 13.28 -15.69 -17.18
C LEU A 69 11.90 -16.10 -16.63
N ARG A 70 11.72 -17.40 -16.34
CA ARG A 70 10.49 -17.88 -15.71
C ARG A 70 10.25 -17.24 -14.34
N ARG A 71 11.30 -17.07 -13.53
CA ARG A 71 11.23 -16.35 -12.25
C ARG A 71 10.80 -14.90 -12.45
N ASP A 72 11.40 -14.19 -13.41
CA ASP A 72 11.12 -12.76 -13.62
C ASP A 72 9.68 -12.54 -14.11
N LEU A 73 9.16 -13.41 -14.98
CA LEU A 73 7.75 -13.42 -15.37
C LEU A 73 6.80 -13.60 -14.18
N LEU A 74 7.10 -14.57 -13.30
CA LEU A 74 6.29 -14.82 -12.10
C LEU A 74 6.29 -13.62 -11.14
N LEU A 75 7.43 -12.93 -10.99
CA LEU A 75 7.53 -11.71 -10.19
C LEU A 75 6.67 -10.58 -10.77
N SER A 76 6.80 -10.30 -12.06
CA SER A 76 6.01 -9.27 -12.75
C SER A 76 4.52 -9.55 -12.65
N TYR A 77 4.10 -10.79 -12.89
CA TYR A 77 2.70 -11.18 -12.80
C TYR A 77 2.17 -11.10 -11.35
N TYR A 78 2.96 -11.51 -10.35
CA TYR A 78 2.55 -11.37 -8.95
C TYR A 78 2.35 -9.90 -8.53
N ARG A 79 3.23 -9.00 -8.99
CA ARG A 79 3.08 -7.56 -8.76
C ARG A 79 1.81 -7.02 -9.42
N ALA A 80 1.56 -7.39 -10.67
CA ALA A 80 0.32 -7.04 -11.36
C ALA A 80 -0.93 -7.51 -10.59
N LEU A 81 -0.95 -8.76 -10.11
CA LEU A 81 -2.05 -9.27 -9.27
C LEU A 81 -2.21 -8.49 -7.96
N SER A 82 -1.11 -8.00 -7.38
CA SER A 82 -1.14 -7.20 -6.16
C SER A 82 -1.72 -5.79 -6.38
N VAL A 83 -1.60 -5.25 -7.59
CA VAL A 83 -2.28 -4.01 -8.00
C VAL A 83 -3.76 -4.25 -8.32
N ILE A 84 -4.09 -5.41 -8.90
CA ILE A 84 -5.46 -5.80 -9.24
C ILE A 84 -6.29 -6.07 -7.98
N GLU A 85 -5.75 -6.77 -6.98
CA GLU A 85 -6.45 -7.19 -5.76
C GLU A 85 -7.28 -6.08 -5.07
N PRO A 86 -6.74 -4.87 -4.78
CA PRO A 86 -7.54 -3.82 -4.17
C PRO A 86 -8.54 -3.16 -5.11
N ARG A 87 -8.24 -3.11 -6.43
CA ARG A 87 -9.03 -2.37 -7.44
C ARG A 87 -10.20 -3.18 -8.02
N PHE A 88 -10.05 -4.50 -8.07
CA PHE A 88 -11.01 -5.40 -8.68
C PHE A 88 -11.45 -6.45 -7.65
N PRO A 89 -12.61 -6.27 -7.00
CA PRO A 89 -13.12 -7.28 -6.11
C PRO A 89 -13.54 -8.51 -6.95
N ILE A 90 -12.88 -9.65 -6.72
CA ILE A 90 -13.16 -10.91 -7.40
C ILE A 90 -13.81 -11.85 -6.39
N SER A 91 -15.11 -12.07 -6.53
CA SER A 91 -15.87 -13.03 -5.71
C SER A 91 -17.13 -13.49 -6.46
N PRO A 92 -17.88 -14.49 -5.93
CA PRO A 92 -19.16 -14.92 -6.50
C PRO A 92 -20.28 -13.85 -6.50
N ASP A 93 -20.08 -12.71 -5.83
CA ASP A 93 -21.06 -11.63 -5.76
C ASP A 93 -21.27 -10.97 -7.13
N ARG A 94 -22.52 -10.73 -7.52
CA ARG A 94 -22.86 -10.11 -8.81
C ARG A 94 -22.34 -8.68 -8.95
N ALA A 95 -22.08 -7.97 -7.85
CA ALA A 95 -21.47 -6.65 -7.88
C ALA A 95 -19.95 -6.70 -8.13
N HIS A 96 -19.34 -7.88 -8.03
CA HIS A 96 -17.92 -8.11 -8.20
C HIS A 96 -17.62 -8.71 -9.58
N VAL A 97 -16.34 -8.96 -9.85
CA VAL A 97 -15.88 -9.68 -11.05
C VAL A 97 -16.20 -11.18 -10.91
N HIS A 98 -17.49 -11.53 -10.98
CA HIS A 98 -17.99 -12.87 -10.68
C HIS A 98 -17.79 -13.89 -11.80
N SER A 99 -17.51 -13.46 -13.02
CA SER A 99 -17.27 -14.36 -14.15
C SER A 99 -15.85 -14.91 -14.21
N LEU A 100 -14.93 -14.37 -13.39
CA LEU A 100 -13.53 -14.78 -13.36
C LEU A 100 -13.31 -15.91 -12.35
N THR A 101 -12.90 -17.08 -12.85
CA THR A 101 -12.57 -18.26 -12.03
C THR A 101 -11.17 -18.73 -12.35
N PHE A 102 -10.32 -18.83 -11.32
CA PHE A 102 -8.97 -19.36 -11.45
C PHE A 102 -8.97 -20.85 -11.13
N THR A 103 -8.32 -21.65 -11.98
CA THR A 103 -8.18 -23.10 -11.78
C THR A 103 -6.72 -23.51 -11.85
N TRP A 104 -6.26 -24.21 -10.81
CA TRP A 104 -4.88 -24.70 -10.68
C TRP A 104 -4.85 -26.16 -10.30
N PHE A 105 -3.87 -26.88 -10.83
CA PHE A 105 -3.61 -28.28 -10.51
C PHE A 105 -2.61 -28.40 -9.37
N ASP A 106 -2.75 -29.44 -8.57
CA ASP A 106 -1.83 -29.78 -7.48
C ASP A 106 -0.46 -30.22 -8.05
N ALA A 107 0.63 -29.67 -7.50
CA ALA A 107 2.00 -29.92 -7.96
C ALA A 107 2.45 -31.36 -7.74
N PHE A 108 1.98 -32.01 -6.68
CA PHE A 108 2.38 -33.37 -6.31
C PHE A 108 1.37 -34.43 -6.77
N LYS A 109 0.09 -34.05 -6.92
CA LYS A 109 -0.99 -34.90 -7.44
C LYS A 109 -1.69 -34.23 -8.64
N PRO A 110 -1.14 -34.30 -9.86
CA PRO A 110 -1.67 -33.59 -11.03
C PRO A 110 -3.13 -33.91 -11.41
N ASN A 111 -3.70 -35.00 -10.88
CA ASN A 111 -5.11 -35.35 -11.05
C ASN A 111 -6.07 -34.55 -10.15
N LYS A 112 -5.57 -33.84 -9.14
CA LYS A 112 -6.34 -32.97 -8.26
C LYS A 112 -6.22 -31.51 -8.73
N LYS A 113 -7.34 -30.78 -8.64
CA LYS A 113 -7.41 -29.35 -8.97
C LYS A 113 -8.28 -28.59 -7.97
N ALA A 114 -7.97 -27.31 -7.80
CA ALA A 114 -8.83 -26.34 -7.12
C ALA A 114 -9.33 -25.30 -8.13
N SER A 115 -10.55 -24.81 -7.94
CA SER A 115 -11.13 -23.74 -8.76
C SER A 115 -11.82 -22.74 -7.85
N GLN A 116 -11.41 -21.48 -7.90
CA GLN A 116 -11.91 -20.42 -7.03
C GLN A 116 -12.17 -19.14 -7.81
N GLN A 117 -13.29 -18.49 -7.52
CA GLN A 117 -13.57 -17.11 -7.93
C GLN A 117 -12.90 -16.15 -6.95
N SER A 118 -11.58 -16.26 -6.79
CA SER A 118 -10.80 -15.43 -5.87
C SER A 118 -9.37 -15.28 -6.37
N ILE A 119 -8.86 -14.05 -6.34
CA ILE A 119 -7.47 -13.75 -6.69
C ILE A 119 -6.46 -14.40 -5.76
N HIS A 120 -6.86 -14.78 -4.53
CA HIS A 120 -5.94 -15.37 -3.56
C HIS A 120 -5.42 -16.74 -4.00
N LEU A 121 -6.24 -17.55 -4.71
CA LEU A 121 -5.77 -18.82 -5.29
C LEU A 121 -4.68 -18.56 -6.34
N GLU A 122 -4.91 -17.58 -7.21
CA GLU A 122 -3.97 -17.20 -8.26
C GLU A 122 -2.64 -16.72 -7.65
N LYS A 123 -2.69 -15.79 -6.69
CA LYS A 123 -1.50 -15.29 -5.98
C LYS A 123 -0.74 -16.40 -5.27
N ALA A 124 -1.44 -17.29 -4.56
CA ALA A 124 -0.83 -18.41 -3.85
C ALA A 124 -0.13 -19.40 -4.81
N ALA A 125 -0.75 -19.71 -5.94
CA ALA A 125 -0.16 -20.60 -6.94
C ALA A 125 1.05 -19.98 -7.64
N VAL A 126 1.02 -18.69 -7.94
CA VAL A 126 2.16 -17.95 -8.51
C VAL A 126 3.33 -17.92 -7.53
N LEU A 127 3.09 -17.67 -6.24
CA LEU A 127 4.12 -17.73 -5.20
C LEU A 127 4.71 -19.13 -5.03
N PHE A 128 3.88 -20.17 -5.10
CA PHE A 128 4.35 -21.55 -5.08
C PHE A 128 5.28 -21.83 -6.26
N ASN A 129 4.89 -21.42 -7.47
CA ASN A 129 5.73 -21.58 -8.66
C ASN A 129 7.02 -20.77 -8.56
N LEU A 130 7.00 -19.59 -7.94
CA LEU A 130 8.22 -18.81 -7.68
C LEU A 130 9.19 -19.57 -6.77
N GLY A 131 8.69 -20.23 -5.71
CA GLY A 131 9.50 -21.12 -4.88
C GLY A 131 10.03 -22.33 -5.65
N ALA A 132 9.18 -22.95 -6.48
CA ALA A 132 9.54 -24.09 -7.31
C ALA A 132 10.65 -23.76 -8.32
N VAL A 133 10.51 -22.66 -9.06
CA VAL A 133 11.51 -22.22 -10.05
C VAL A 133 12.84 -21.87 -9.37
N ASN A 134 12.83 -21.20 -8.21
CA ASN A 134 14.07 -20.95 -7.47
C ASN A 134 14.76 -22.25 -7.00
N SER A 135 13.99 -23.28 -6.63
CA SER A 135 14.55 -24.60 -6.31
C SER A 135 15.19 -25.28 -7.54
N GLN A 136 14.62 -25.08 -8.73
CA GLN A 136 15.16 -25.60 -9.99
C GLN A 136 16.40 -24.82 -10.45
N ILE A 137 16.43 -23.49 -10.29
CA ILE A 137 17.63 -22.66 -10.49
C ILE A 137 18.77 -23.20 -9.62
N ALA A 138 18.48 -23.48 -8.34
CA ALA A 138 19.47 -24.00 -7.41
C ALA A 138 20.03 -25.38 -7.84
N LEU A 139 19.20 -26.26 -8.39
CA LEU A 139 19.64 -27.56 -8.94
C LEU A 139 20.45 -27.43 -10.24
N SER A 140 20.15 -26.42 -11.07
CA SER A 140 20.87 -26.20 -12.33
C SER A 140 22.27 -25.61 -12.15
N ALA A 141 22.58 -25.11 -10.94
CA ALA A 141 23.86 -24.51 -10.61
C ALA A 141 24.97 -25.57 -10.54
N ASP A 142 26.13 -25.25 -11.11
CA ASP A 142 27.30 -26.12 -11.01
C ASP A 142 27.92 -26.04 -9.61
N ARG A 143 27.81 -27.12 -8.83
CA ARG A 143 28.29 -27.19 -7.45
C ARG A 143 29.72 -27.69 -7.32
N THR A 144 30.45 -27.89 -8.42
CA THR A 144 31.90 -28.16 -8.34
C THR A 144 32.69 -26.92 -7.93
N ASP A 145 32.18 -25.73 -8.28
CA ASP A 145 32.87 -24.47 -8.09
C ASP A 145 32.27 -23.66 -6.93
N ALA A 146 33.12 -22.90 -6.22
CA ALA A 146 32.70 -22.06 -5.10
C ALA A 146 31.64 -21.00 -5.49
N ALA A 147 31.71 -20.50 -6.74
CA ALA A 147 30.75 -19.54 -7.27
C ALA A 147 29.36 -20.18 -7.46
N GLY A 148 29.30 -21.40 -8.01
CA GLY A 148 28.03 -22.08 -8.21
C GLY A 148 27.44 -22.66 -6.92
N LEU A 149 28.26 -23.06 -5.94
CA LEU A 149 27.78 -23.35 -4.57
C LEU A 149 27.11 -22.13 -3.91
N LYS A 150 27.71 -20.95 -4.07
CA LYS A 150 27.11 -19.69 -3.58
C LYS A 150 25.81 -19.38 -4.32
N HIS A 151 25.77 -19.60 -5.63
CA HIS A 151 24.57 -19.39 -6.44
C HIS A 151 23.42 -20.34 -6.01
N ALA A 152 23.71 -21.64 -5.86
CA ALA A 152 22.76 -22.64 -5.38
C ALA A 152 22.22 -22.30 -3.99
N CYS A 153 23.12 -21.94 -3.05
CA CYS A 153 22.76 -21.53 -1.70
C CYS A 153 21.81 -20.31 -1.70
N ASN A 154 22.11 -19.29 -2.50
CA ASN A 154 21.25 -18.11 -2.61
C ASN A 154 19.88 -18.45 -3.23
N ALA A 155 19.86 -19.27 -4.28
CA ALA A 155 18.62 -19.69 -4.93
C ALA A 155 17.72 -20.53 -3.99
N PHE A 156 18.28 -21.43 -3.18
CA PHE A 156 17.51 -22.14 -2.14
C PHE A 156 17.01 -21.20 -1.04
N GLN A 157 17.78 -20.20 -0.62
CA GLN A 157 17.30 -19.19 0.33
C GLN A 157 16.18 -18.32 -0.26
N SER A 158 16.22 -18.03 -1.56
CA SER A 158 15.12 -17.36 -2.28
C SER A 158 13.88 -18.25 -2.36
N ALA A 159 14.04 -19.54 -2.63
CA ALA A 159 12.94 -20.51 -2.61
C ALA A 159 12.30 -20.60 -1.21
N ALA A 160 13.12 -20.70 -0.16
CA ALA A 160 12.65 -20.66 1.23
C ALA A 160 11.89 -19.36 1.54
N GLY A 161 12.40 -18.22 1.06
CA GLY A 161 11.72 -16.92 1.18
C GLY A 161 10.34 -16.89 0.52
N ALA A 162 10.22 -17.44 -0.69
CA ALA A 162 8.95 -17.54 -1.40
C ALA A 162 7.93 -18.40 -0.65
N PHE A 163 8.34 -19.56 -0.14
CA PHE A 163 7.45 -20.44 0.64
C PHE A 163 7.10 -19.87 2.02
N ALA A 164 8.03 -19.17 2.69
CA ALA A 164 7.74 -18.46 3.94
C ALA A 164 6.69 -17.37 3.71
N TYR A 165 6.84 -16.57 2.65
CA TYR A 165 5.88 -15.53 2.30
C TYR A 165 4.51 -16.13 1.92
N LEU A 166 4.49 -17.25 1.18
CA LEU A 166 3.28 -18.01 0.89
C LEU A 166 2.57 -18.45 2.18
N LYS A 167 3.30 -19.05 3.12
CA LYS A 167 2.79 -19.53 4.41
C LYS A 167 2.12 -18.41 5.20
N ASP A 168 2.77 -17.25 5.31
CA ASP A 168 2.33 -16.17 6.20
C ASP A 168 1.22 -15.29 5.59
N HIS A 169 1.19 -15.11 4.25
CA HIS A 169 0.31 -14.12 3.62
C HIS A 169 -0.76 -14.68 2.68
N ALA A 170 -0.54 -15.83 2.03
CA ALA A 170 -1.41 -16.30 0.94
C ALA A 170 -2.05 -17.68 1.20
N ALA A 171 -1.34 -18.61 1.83
CA ALA A 171 -1.78 -19.99 2.05
C ALA A 171 -3.06 -20.08 2.86
N GLY A 172 -3.17 -19.31 3.96
CA GLY A 172 -4.39 -19.27 4.78
C GLY A 172 -5.62 -18.78 4.01
N ARG A 173 -5.47 -17.72 3.21
CA ARG A 173 -6.55 -17.15 2.40
C ARG A 173 -6.97 -18.08 1.26
N ALA A 174 -6.02 -18.71 0.58
CA ALA A 174 -6.31 -19.68 -0.48
C ALA A 174 -6.96 -20.96 0.06
N SER A 175 -6.51 -21.44 1.23
CA SER A 175 -7.06 -22.65 1.87
C SER A 175 -8.50 -22.46 2.33
N ALA A 176 -8.86 -21.26 2.81
CA ALA A 176 -10.25 -20.93 3.16
C ALA A 176 -11.23 -21.09 1.99
N GLY A 177 -10.76 -20.90 0.75
CA GLY A 177 -11.54 -21.12 -0.48
C GLY A 177 -11.52 -22.56 -1.01
N GLY A 178 -10.90 -23.52 -0.31
CA GLY A 178 -10.78 -24.91 -0.76
C GLY A 178 -9.64 -25.14 -1.76
N ALA A 179 -8.44 -24.61 -1.46
CA ALA A 179 -7.24 -24.86 -2.26
C ALA A 179 -6.73 -26.32 -2.12
N THR A 180 -5.85 -26.73 -3.03
CA THR A 180 -5.16 -28.03 -2.98
C THR A 180 -4.14 -28.07 -1.83
N VAL A 181 -3.82 -29.28 -1.36
CA VAL A 181 -2.97 -29.50 -0.15
C VAL A 181 -1.57 -28.91 -0.32
N ASP A 182 -1.05 -28.85 -1.54
CA ASP A 182 0.24 -28.23 -1.86
C ASP A 182 0.30 -26.71 -1.56
N LEU A 183 -0.84 -26.04 -1.46
CA LEU A 183 -0.96 -24.63 -1.06
C LEU A 183 -1.34 -24.45 0.42
N SER A 184 -1.37 -25.53 1.20
CA SER A 184 -1.66 -25.44 2.64
C SER A 184 -0.50 -24.81 3.42
N VAL A 185 -0.80 -24.26 4.59
CA VAL A 185 0.19 -23.65 5.49
C VAL A 185 1.25 -24.69 5.91
N GLU A 186 0.83 -25.93 6.17
CA GLU A 186 1.69 -27.05 6.54
C GLU A 186 2.63 -27.45 5.40
N CYS A 187 2.12 -27.48 4.16
CA CYS A 187 2.95 -27.80 3.00
C CYS A 187 3.97 -26.68 2.73
N ALA A 188 3.55 -25.42 2.77
CA ALA A 188 4.43 -24.28 2.59
C ALA A 188 5.53 -24.23 3.67
N ALA A 189 5.19 -24.49 4.94
CA ALA A 189 6.15 -24.57 6.04
C ALA A 189 7.15 -25.72 5.85
N MET A 190 6.69 -26.89 5.40
CA MET A 190 7.57 -28.02 5.11
C MET A 190 8.54 -27.69 3.96
N LEU A 191 8.05 -27.07 2.87
CA LEU A 191 8.87 -26.67 1.74
C LEU A 191 9.88 -25.57 2.11
N GLU A 192 9.49 -24.59 2.92
CA GLU A 192 10.40 -23.59 3.49
C GLU A 192 11.58 -24.27 4.21
N LYS A 193 11.29 -25.22 5.09
CA LYS A 193 12.32 -25.95 5.87
C LYS A 193 13.19 -26.84 5.00
N LEU A 194 12.62 -27.53 4.03
CA LEU A 194 13.37 -28.34 3.07
C LEU A 194 14.36 -27.48 2.26
N MET A 195 13.91 -26.32 1.76
CA MET A 195 14.77 -25.40 1.02
C MET A 195 15.90 -24.84 1.90
N LEU A 196 15.63 -24.51 3.17
CA LEU A 196 16.68 -24.10 4.12
C LEU A 196 17.68 -25.22 4.42
N ALA A 197 17.22 -26.47 4.55
CA ALA A 197 18.10 -27.61 4.73
C ALA A 197 19.08 -27.76 3.55
N GLN A 198 18.57 -27.64 2.32
CA GLN A 198 19.37 -27.71 1.10
C GLN A 198 20.31 -26.50 0.92
N ALA A 199 19.89 -25.30 1.35
CA ALA A 199 20.75 -24.11 1.37
C ALA A 199 21.93 -24.28 2.35
N GLN A 200 21.64 -24.76 3.57
CA GLN A 200 22.65 -25.02 4.59
C GLN A 200 23.59 -26.16 4.13
N GLU A 201 23.08 -27.16 3.42
CA GLU A 201 23.89 -28.21 2.77
C GLU A 201 24.87 -27.62 1.74
N CYS A 202 24.43 -26.69 0.88
CA CYS A 202 25.34 -25.98 -0.04
C CYS A 202 26.42 -25.19 0.73
N PHE A 203 26.04 -24.57 1.84
CA PHE A 203 27.00 -23.85 2.69
C PHE A 203 28.00 -24.81 3.35
N PHE A 204 27.54 -25.99 3.79
CA PHE A 204 28.42 -27.03 4.30
C PHE A 204 29.43 -27.49 3.25
N GLU A 205 28.99 -27.79 2.02
CA GLU A 205 29.87 -28.15 0.90
C GLU A 205 30.94 -27.07 0.67
N LYS A 206 30.55 -25.79 0.72
CA LYS A 206 31.49 -24.67 0.63
C LYS A 206 32.50 -24.62 1.77
N VAL A 207 32.06 -24.78 3.03
CA VAL A 207 32.94 -24.75 4.21
C VAL A 207 33.97 -25.88 4.16
N ILE A 208 33.59 -27.05 3.62
CA ILE A 208 34.50 -28.16 3.37
C ILE A 208 35.49 -27.84 2.24
N ALA A 209 35.03 -27.25 1.14
CA ALA A 209 35.90 -26.84 0.03
C ALA A 209 36.93 -25.77 0.46
N ASP A 210 36.50 -24.83 1.29
CA ASP A 210 37.34 -23.78 1.88
C ASP A 210 38.30 -24.30 2.98
N SER A 211 38.32 -25.62 3.25
CA SER A 211 39.18 -26.26 4.26
C SER A 211 39.10 -25.62 5.64
N LYS A 212 37.88 -25.23 6.08
CA LYS A 212 37.66 -24.63 7.40
C LYS A 212 37.87 -25.65 8.54
N PRO A 213 38.08 -25.19 9.79
CA PRO A 213 38.33 -26.08 10.92
C PRO A 213 37.24 -27.14 11.13
N PRO A 214 37.58 -28.38 11.52
CA PRO A 214 36.62 -29.47 11.72
C PRO A 214 35.50 -29.12 12.71
N ALA A 215 35.82 -28.38 13.79
CA ALA A 215 34.83 -27.90 14.75
C ALA A 215 33.73 -27.03 14.12
N LEU A 216 34.09 -26.13 13.19
CA LEU A 216 33.10 -25.33 12.46
C LEU A 216 32.27 -26.21 11.52
N CYS A 217 32.94 -27.10 10.79
CA CYS A 217 32.27 -28.04 9.87
C CYS A 217 31.24 -28.91 10.61
N SER A 218 31.57 -29.37 11.82
CA SER A 218 30.65 -30.12 12.69
C SER A 218 29.39 -29.31 13.03
N LYS A 219 29.56 -28.05 13.44
CA LYS A 219 28.43 -27.16 13.80
C LYS A 219 27.50 -26.91 12.62
N VAL A 220 28.08 -26.68 11.44
CA VAL A 220 27.34 -26.46 10.20
C VAL A 220 26.60 -27.75 9.79
N ALA A 221 27.27 -28.91 9.81
CA ALA A 221 26.66 -30.20 9.50
C ALA A 221 25.50 -30.55 10.45
N ARG A 222 25.65 -30.29 11.77
CA ARG A 222 24.58 -30.55 12.73
C ARG A 222 23.33 -29.72 12.40
N GLN A 223 23.51 -28.46 11.99
CA GLN A 223 22.39 -27.62 11.59
C GLN A 223 21.68 -28.13 10.34
N VAL A 224 22.41 -28.66 9.35
CA VAL A 224 21.80 -29.32 8.18
C VAL A 224 20.92 -30.49 8.62
N GLY A 225 21.46 -31.35 9.51
CA GLY A 225 20.73 -32.47 10.07
C GLY A 225 19.44 -32.04 10.80
N LEU A 226 19.51 -31.00 11.63
CA LEU A 226 18.35 -30.45 12.34
C LEU A 226 17.25 -29.97 11.37
N TYR A 227 17.61 -29.24 10.31
CA TYR A 227 16.61 -28.80 9.33
C TYR A 227 15.96 -29.98 8.59
N TYR A 228 16.71 -31.03 8.27
CA TYR A 228 16.12 -32.25 7.71
C TYR A 228 15.30 -33.06 8.73
N GLU A 229 15.66 -33.07 10.02
CA GLU A 229 14.86 -33.68 11.10
C GLU A 229 13.51 -32.96 11.26
N GLU A 230 13.50 -31.62 11.26
CA GLU A 230 12.27 -30.82 11.26
C GLU A 230 11.41 -31.09 10.01
N THR A 231 12.04 -31.17 8.85
CA THR A 231 11.37 -31.49 7.58
C THR A 231 10.80 -32.91 7.61
N TYR A 232 11.52 -33.88 8.17
CA TYR A 232 11.03 -35.25 8.32
C TYR A 232 9.82 -35.33 9.25
N ALA A 233 9.82 -34.59 10.36
CA ALA A 233 8.69 -34.54 11.29
C ALA A 233 7.44 -33.97 10.62
N THR A 234 7.58 -32.89 9.85
CA THR A 234 6.46 -32.29 9.11
C THR A 234 5.95 -33.18 7.97
N LEU A 235 6.84 -33.86 7.24
CA LEU A 235 6.47 -34.83 6.21
C LEU A 235 5.68 -36.03 6.75
N ASN A 236 5.96 -36.46 7.98
CA ASN A 236 5.23 -37.55 8.62
C ASN A 236 3.87 -37.14 9.21
N ALA A 237 3.54 -35.85 9.22
CA ALA A 237 2.23 -35.39 9.65
C ALA A 237 1.12 -36.00 8.78
N PRO A 238 -0.06 -36.36 9.35
CA PRO A 238 -1.10 -37.11 8.65
C PRO A 238 -1.53 -36.53 7.30
N LEU A 239 -1.60 -35.20 7.19
CA LEU A 239 -2.02 -34.48 5.97
C LEU A 239 -1.01 -34.68 4.82
N LEU A 240 0.28 -34.52 5.11
CA LEU A 240 1.36 -34.55 4.10
C LEU A 240 1.81 -35.96 3.78
N ASN A 241 1.82 -36.87 4.76
CA ASN A 241 2.25 -38.27 4.60
C ASN A 241 1.43 -39.01 3.53
N GLN A 242 0.13 -38.73 3.43
CA GLN A 242 -0.75 -39.32 2.41
C GLN A 242 -0.71 -38.59 1.07
N HIS A 243 -0.14 -37.38 1.04
CA HIS A 243 -0.14 -36.50 -0.13
C HIS A 243 1.16 -36.60 -0.93
N LEU A 244 2.30 -36.59 -0.26
CA LEU A 244 3.62 -36.63 -0.88
C LEU A 244 4.08 -38.06 -1.16
N ASP A 245 5.02 -38.18 -2.11
CA ASP A 245 5.63 -39.46 -2.44
C ASP A 245 6.50 -39.96 -1.27
N ARG A 246 6.37 -41.24 -0.94
CA ARG A 246 7.13 -41.88 0.15
C ARG A 246 8.64 -41.83 -0.09
N THR A 247 9.09 -41.69 -1.34
CA THR A 247 10.50 -41.48 -1.69
C THR A 247 11.09 -40.20 -1.10
N TRP A 248 10.30 -39.13 -0.95
CA TRP A 248 10.74 -37.89 -0.31
C TRP A 248 10.99 -38.10 1.18
N ILE A 249 10.13 -38.86 1.84
CA ILE A 249 10.27 -39.21 3.26
C ILE A 249 11.57 -39.97 3.48
N SER A 250 11.83 -41.01 2.68
CA SER A 250 13.08 -41.79 2.74
C SER A 250 14.32 -40.96 2.39
N HIS A 251 14.23 -40.06 1.42
CA HIS A 251 15.34 -39.15 1.06
C HIS A 251 15.70 -38.21 2.21
N VAL A 252 14.71 -37.53 2.79
CA VAL A 252 14.91 -36.57 3.89
C VAL A 252 15.38 -37.29 5.16
N GLN A 253 14.83 -38.47 5.47
CA GLN A 253 15.28 -39.29 6.60
C GLN A 253 16.76 -39.68 6.47
N LEU A 254 17.18 -40.13 5.28
CA LEU A 254 18.58 -40.52 5.05
C LEU A 254 19.51 -39.30 5.11
N LYS A 255 19.09 -38.15 4.57
CA LYS A 255 19.84 -36.88 4.66
C LYS A 255 20.01 -36.41 6.10
N ALA A 256 18.95 -36.48 6.91
CA ALA A 256 19.02 -36.16 8.34
C ALA A 256 20.09 -37.00 9.05
N ALA A 257 20.05 -38.32 8.87
CA ALA A 257 21.03 -39.23 9.44
C ALA A 257 22.45 -39.02 8.88
N GLN A 258 22.58 -38.76 7.57
CA GLN A 258 23.86 -38.46 6.92
C GLN A 258 24.52 -37.25 7.56
N TYR A 259 23.79 -36.14 7.73
CA TYR A 259 24.35 -34.91 8.26
C TYR A 259 24.57 -34.96 9.78
N TYR A 260 23.78 -35.75 10.51
CA TYR A 260 24.07 -36.07 11.90
C TYR A 260 25.39 -36.87 12.03
N ALA A 261 25.57 -37.89 11.19
CA ALA A 261 26.80 -38.69 11.17
C ALA A 261 28.02 -37.87 10.70
N GLU A 262 27.85 -36.98 9.72
CA GLU A 262 28.90 -36.06 9.28
C GLU A 262 29.29 -35.09 10.42
N ALA A 263 28.32 -34.59 11.21
CA ALA A 263 28.63 -33.79 12.39
C ALA A 263 29.44 -34.58 13.43
N CYS A 264 29.04 -35.81 13.74
CA CYS A 264 29.80 -36.70 14.62
C CYS A 264 31.22 -36.96 14.09
N TYR A 265 31.37 -37.21 12.78
CA TYR A 265 32.66 -37.45 12.14
C TYR A 265 33.58 -36.23 12.23
N ARG A 266 33.08 -35.02 11.92
CA ARG A 266 33.88 -33.79 11.99
C ARG A 266 34.25 -33.42 13.42
N CYS A 267 33.34 -33.65 14.37
CA CYS A 267 33.63 -33.51 15.81
C CYS A 267 34.71 -34.50 16.24
N SER A 268 34.69 -35.73 15.72
CA SER A 268 35.69 -36.75 16.05
C SER A 268 37.11 -36.32 15.64
N LEU A 269 37.24 -35.65 14.48
CA LEU A 269 38.53 -35.11 14.03
C LEU A 269 39.07 -34.01 14.97
N ASP A 270 38.21 -33.11 15.44
CA ASP A 270 38.58 -32.06 16.40
C ASP A 270 38.95 -32.62 17.78
N LEU A 271 38.21 -33.63 18.25
CA LEU A 271 38.51 -34.35 19.50
C LEU A 271 39.83 -35.12 19.40
N HIS A 272 40.12 -35.68 18.22
CA HIS A 272 41.37 -36.37 17.96
C HIS A 272 42.57 -35.43 18.08
N GLU A 273 42.47 -34.22 17.52
CA GLU A 273 43.51 -33.17 17.65
C GLU A 273 43.71 -32.71 19.11
N LYS A 274 42.68 -32.83 19.95
CA LYS A 274 42.71 -32.51 21.38
C LYS A 274 43.08 -33.70 22.28
N GLU A 275 43.37 -34.85 21.69
CA GLU A 275 43.67 -36.11 22.39
C GLU A 275 42.51 -36.64 23.27
N GLU A 276 41.26 -36.20 23.03
CA GLU A 276 40.06 -36.66 23.74
C GLU A 276 39.47 -37.93 23.10
N ILE A 277 40.30 -38.98 22.99
CA ILE A 277 40.01 -40.20 22.20
C ILE A 277 38.81 -40.99 22.71
N ALA A 278 38.54 -40.97 24.01
CA ALA A 278 37.38 -41.66 24.58
C ALA A 278 36.05 -41.06 24.08
N GLU A 279 35.94 -39.73 24.02
CA GLU A 279 34.76 -39.07 23.45
C GLU A 279 34.69 -39.28 21.94
N GLU A 280 35.82 -39.24 21.23
CA GLU A 280 35.92 -39.54 19.79
C GLU A 280 35.26 -40.89 19.45
N ILE A 281 35.65 -41.96 20.15
CA ILE A 281 35.13 -43.32 19.94
C ILE A 281 33.62 -43.36 20.16
N CYS A 282 33.12 -42.70 21.20
CA CYS A 282 31.70 -42.69 21.53
C CYS A 282 30.88 -41.94 20.46
N ARG A 283 31.33 -40.76 20.03
CA ARG A 283 30.70 -39.96 18.96
C ARG A 283 30.65 -40.71 17.63
N LEU A 284 31.74 -41.38 17.24
CA LEU A 284 31.79 -42.18 16.01
C LEU A 284 30.79 -43.34 16.05
N LYS A 285 30.71 -44.07 17.16
CA LYS A 285 29.71 -45.15 17.34
C LYS A 285 28.27 -44.64 17.23
N ILE A 286 27.97 -43.50 17.85
CA ILE A 286 26.64 -42.88 17.78
C ILE A 286 26.26 -42.55 16.32
N GLY A 287 27.18 -41.91 15.58
CA GLY A 287 26.92 -41.55 14.18
C GLY A 287 26.78 -42.77 13.25
N ILE A 288 27.60 -43.81 13.42
CA ILE A 288 27.51 -45.06 12.65
C ILE A 288 26.17 -45.76 12.91
N ASN A 289 25.74 -45.85 14.18
CA ASN A 289 24.45 -46.46 14.52
C ASN A 289 23.28 -45.68 13.89
N ALA A 290 23.33 -44.35 13.87
CA ALA A 290 22.31 -43.53 13.22
C ALA A 290 22.23 -43.78 11.70
N LEU A 291 23.38 -43.98 11.03
CA LEU A 291 23.40 -44.37 9.61
C LEU A 291 22.81 -45.77 9.41
N ALA A 292 23.18 -46.74 10.25
CA ALA A 292 22.69 -48.10 10.17
C ALA A 292 21.15 -48.17 10.34
N ASP A 293 20.58 -47.37 11.24
CA ASP A 293 19.15 -47.28 11.44
C ASP A 293 18.43 -46.63 10.25
N ALA A 294 18.97 -45.54 9.70
CA ALA A 294 18.40 -44.90 8.53
C ALA A 294 18.45 -45.80 7.29
N LYS A 295 19.49 -46.64 7.15
CA LYS A 295 19.63 -47.60 6.05
C LYS A 295 18.51 -48.66 6.01
N LYS A 296 17.82 -48.90 7.12
CA LYS A 296 16.66 -49.82 7.15
C LYS A 296 15.47 -49.31 6.32
N SER A 297 15.43 -48.00 6.00
CA SER A 297 14.28 -47.33 5.36
C SER A 297 14.61 -46.67 4.00
N ILE A 298 15.54 -47.25 3.21
CA ILE A 298 16.08 -46.66 1.96
C ILE A 298 15.24 -46.87 0.69
N ARG A 299 14.01 -47.39 0.80
CA ARG A 299 13.22 -47.75 -0.39
C ARG A 299 12.96 -46.50 -1.26
N GLY A 300 13.51 -46.50 -2.48
CA GLY A 300 13.32 -45.43 -3.47
C GLY A 300 14.29 -44.24 -3.33
N VAL A 301 15.35 -44.38 -2.54
CA VAL A 301 16.43 -43.39 -2.46
C VAL A 301 17.36 -43.48 -3.69
N PRO A 302 17.78 -42.35 -4.29
CA PRO A 302 18.74 -42.33 -5.40
C PRO A 302 20.09 -42.96 -5.05
N GLN A 303 20.66 -43.77 -5.96
CA GLN A 303 21.94 -44.46 -5.76
C GLN A 303 23.11 -43.52 -5.38
N PRO A 304 23.29 -42.33 -5.98
CA PRO A 304 24.42 -41.46 -5.62
C PRO A 304 24.37 -40.97 -4.17
N LEU A 305 23.17 -40.85 -3.59
CA LEU A 305 23.04 -40.51 -2.17
C LEU A 305 23.47 -41.68 -1.27
N LEU A 306 23.10 -42.90 -1.65
CA LEU A 306 23.51 -44.11 -0.93
C LEU A 306 25.03 -44.31 -1.00
N ASP A 307 25.65 -44.06 -2.15
CA ASP A 307 27.10 -44.13 -2.33
C ASP A 307 27.83 -43.12 -1.43
N ALA A 308 27.31 -41.88 -1.33
CA ALA A 308 27.85 -40.87 -0.43
C ALA A 308 27.76 -41.28 1.04
N VAL A 309 26.64 -41.88 1.47
CA VAL A 309 26.46 -42.39 2.84
C VAL A 309 27.38 -43.58 3.12
N ASN A 310 27.51 -44.52 2.19
CA ASN A 310 28.41 -45.67 2.32
C ASN A 310 29.88 -45.24 2.42
N LYS A 311 30.28 -44.22 1.65
CA LYS A 311 31.62 -43.63 1.74
C LYS A 311 31.85 -42.97 3.10
N LEU A 312 30.88 -42.21 3.61
CA LEU A 312 30.97 -41.61 4.95
C LEU A 312 31.11 -42.69 6.04
N GLU A 313 30.25 -43.72 6.00
CA GLU A 313 30.31 -44.83 6.95
C GLU A 313 31.65 -45.58 6.90
N THR A 314 32.22 -45.79 5.70
CA THR A 314 33.54 -46.42 5.55
C THR A 314 34.64 -45.58 6.21
N ASN A 315 34.64 -44.27 5.99
CA ASN A 315 35.60 -43.35 6.62
C ASN A 315 35.45 -43.32 8.14
N MET A 316 34.21 -43.31 8.64
CA MET A 316 33.92 -43.33 10.07
C MET A 316 34.39 -44.63 10.73
N ASN A 317 34.19 -45.78 10.09
CA ASN A 317 34.66 -47.06 10.60
C ASN A 317 36.19 -47.14 10.65
N GLN A 318 36.88 -46.64 9.61
CA GLN A 318 38.35 -46.57 9.61
C GLN A 318 38.88 -45.68 10.75
N ASN A 319 38.26 -44.52 10.98
CA ASN A 319 38.63 -43.64 12.10
C ASN A 319 38.31 -44.29 13.45
N LEU A 320 37.19 -45.00 13.57
CA LEU A 320 36.82 -45.70 14.80
C LEU A 320 37.81 -46.81 15.13
N GLU A 321 38.19 -47.65 14.15
CA GLU A 321 39.19 -48.70 14.33
C GLU A 321 40.55 -48.13 14.77
N ARG A 322 40.96 -47.01 14.15
CA ARG A 322 42.18 -46.30 14.50
C ARG A 322 42.13 -45.76 15.93
N ALA A 323 41.10 -45.00 16.29
CA ALA A 323 40.93 -44.42 17.62
C ALA A 323 40.84 -45.50 18.72
N VAL A 324 40.12 -46.60 18.47
CA VAL A 324 40.04 -47.74 19.41
C VAL A 324 41.41 -48.39 19.60
N LYS A 325 42.18 -48.60 18.52
CA LYS A 325 43.52 -49.17 18.59
C LYS A 325 44.50 -48.28 19.35
N GLU A 326 44.45 -46.98 19.13
CA GLU A 326 45.26 -45.98 19.83
C GLU A 326 44.86 -45.89 21.31
N ASN A 327 43.56 -45.85 21.61
CA ASN A 327 43.08 -45.83 22.99
C ASN A 327 43.48 -47.10 23.75
N ASN A 328 43.39 -48.27 23.13
CA ASN A 328 43.75 -49.54 23.78
C ASN A 328 45.26 -49.71 24.00
N ARG A 329 46.12 -48.94 23.31
CA ARG A 329 47.59 -49.10 23.37
C ARG A 329 48.31 -47.94 24.04
N VAL A 330 47.78 -46.72 23.94
CA VAL A 330 48.46 -45.49 24.32
C VAL A 330 47.67 -44.75 25.40
N TYR A 331 46.43 -44.36 25.12
CA TYR A 331 45.69 -43.42 25.98
C TYR A 331 44.97 -44.09 27.16
N LEU A 332 44.49 -45.33 26.98
CA LEU A 332 43.79 -46.15 27.98
C LEU A 332 42.63 -45.42 28.68
N MET A 333 41.96 -44.50 27.97
CA MET A 333 40.84 -43.72 28.52
C MET A 333 39.56 -44.55 28.55
N ARG A 334 38.76 -44.35 29.60
CA ARG A 334 37.44 -44.99 29.72
C ARG A 334 36.44 -44.33 28.76
N VAL A 335 35.89 -45.10 27.83
CA VAL A 335 34.87 -44.62 26.89
C VAL A 335 33.60 -44.23 27.67
N PRO A 336 33.11 -42.99 27.56
CA PRO A 336 31.89 -42.54 28.23
C PRO A 336 30.64 -43.17 27.63
N GLU A 337 29.55 -43.18 28.40
CA GLU A 337 28.25 -43.61 27.88
C GLU A 337 27.64 -42.54 26.96
N ALA A 338 26.85 -42.97 25.97
CA ALA A 338 26.24 -42.05 24.99
C ALA A 338 25.33 -41.00 25.65
N SER A 339 24.70 -41.33 26.78
CA SER A 339 23.83 -40.46 27.59
C SER A 339 24.60 -39.36 28.33
N SER A 340 25.90 -39.54 28.59
CA SER A 340 26.73 -38.57 29.30
C SER A 340 27.34 -37.49 28.40
N LEU A 341 27.21 -37.63 27.08
CA LEU A 341 27.77 -36.67 26.12
C LEU A 341 26.87 -35.45 25.94
N ALA A 342 27.47 -34.27 25.86
CA ALA A 342 26.76 -33.04 25.52
C ALA A 342 26.21 -33.09 24.08
N ALA A 343 25.06 -32.44 23.84
CA ALA A 343 24.53 -32.30 22.49
C ALA A 343 25.52 -31.55 21.57
N LEU A 344 25.60 -31.95 20.30
CA LEU A 344 26.46 -31.27 19.33
C LEU A 344 25.95 -29.83 19.11
N PRO A 345 26.82 -28.81 19.20
CA PRO A 345 26.44 -27.44 18.89
C PRO A 345 26.06 -27.31 17.41
N ALA A 346 25.09 -26.47 17.10
CA ALA A 346 24.62 -26.20 15.74
C ALA A 346 24.80 -24.72 15.38
N ALA A 347 25.08 -24.43 14.10
CA ALA A 347 25.22 -23.06 13.61
C ALA A 347 24.44 -22.87 12.31
N SER A 348 23.40 -22.03 12.34
CA SER A 348 22.68 -21.61 11.14
C SER A 348 23.33 -20.42 10.47
N LEU A 349 23.58 -20.57 9.17
CA LEU A 349 24.25 -19.56 8.32
C LEU A 349 23.37 -19.16 7.14
N VAL A 350 22.15 -19.68 7.09
CA VAL A 350 21.16 -19.41 6.04
C VAL A 350 19.88 -18.91 6.68
N LYS A 351 19.19 -18.04 5.96
CA LYS A 351 17.87 -17.53 6.36
C LYS A 351 16.98 -17.38 5.13
N PRO A 352 15.65 -17.46 5.28
CA PRO A 352 14.74 -17.09 4.20
C PRO A 352 15.02 -15.65 3.75
N ILE A 353 15.12 -15.45 2.44
CA ILE A 353 15.21 -14.09 1.88
C ILE A 353 13.84 -13.42 2.02
N SER A 354 13.81 -12.19 2.52
CA SER A 354 12.56 -11.43 2.62
C SER A 354 12.03 -11.13 1.22
N MET A 355 10.82 -11.58 0.93
CA MET A 355 10.16 -11.33 -0.35
C MET A 355 9.38 -10.01 -0.37
N ALA A 356 9.30 -9.29 0.76
CA ALA A 356 8.52 -8.05 0.86
C ALA A 356 8.99 -6.97 -0.12
N GLU A 357 10.31 -6.75 -0.22
CA GLU A 357 10.88 -5.78 -1.15
C GLU A 357 10.84 -6.27 -2.60
N VAL A 358 11.03 -7.58 -2.81
CA VAL A 358 11.06 -8.18 -4.15
C VAL A 358 9.68 -8.18 -4.79
N LEU A 359 8.64 -8.39 -4.00
CA LEU A 359 7.24 -8.44 -4.43
C LEU A 359 6.51 -7.10 -4.26
N ASP A 360 7.23 -6.04 -3.90
CA ASP A 360 6.65 -4.71 -3.74
C ASP A 360 6.07 -4.23 -5.09
N ALA A 361 4.78 -3.94 -5.07
CA ALA A 361 4.01 -3.47 -6.23
C ALA A 361 3.76 -1.94 -6.15
N SER A 362 4.32 -1.24 -5.17
CA SER A 362 4.11 0.21 -4.99
C SER A 362 4.56 1.08 -6.18
N LYS A 363 5.51 0.57 -6.98
CA LYS A 363 6.05 1.24 -8.17
C LYS A 363 5.29 0.92 -9.46
N GLU A 364 4.38 -0.05 -9.42
CA GLU A 364 3.61 -0.44 -10.60
C GLU A 364 2.51 0.58 -10.88
N THR A 365 2.38 0.99 -12.14
CA THR A 365 1.43 2.05 -12.56
C THR A 365 0.14 1.50 -13.18
N LEU A 366 0.00 0.17 -13.27
CA LEU A 366 -1.16 -0.49 -13.84
C LEU A 366 -2.45 -0.05 -13.14
N PHE A 367 -3.50 0.21 -13.93
CA PHE A 367 -4.82 0.60 -13.47
C PHE A 367 -4.85 1.83 -12.56
N SER A 368 -3.86 2.73 -12.65
CA SER A 368 -3.73 3.91 -11.79
C SER A 368 -5.03 4.72 -11.64
N ARG A 369 -5.81 4.82 -12.72
CA ARG A 369 -7.10 5.55 -12.80
C ARG A 369 -8.28 4.83 -12.14
N ILE A 370 -8.21 3.51 -11.91
CA ILE A 370 -9.31 2.71 -11.38
C ILE A 370 -9.27 2.75 -9.84
N VAL A 371 -10.06 3.63 -9.23
CA VAL A 371 -10.12 3.78 -7.77
C VAL A 371 -11.28 2.95 -7.21
N PRO A 372 -11.04 1.99 -6.29
CA PRO A 372 -12.10 1.17 -5.73
C PRO A 372 -13.10 1.96 -4.88
N ASP A 373 -14.38 1.58 -4.90
CA ASP A 373 -15.47 2.26 -4.18
C ASP A 373 -15.26 2.37 -2.66
N SER A 374 -14.56 1.39 -2.07
CA SER A 374 -14.16 1.44 -0.65
C SER A 374 -13.21 2.61 -0.40
N CYS A 375 -12.22 2.80 -1.27
CA CYS A 375 -11.29 3.92 -1.21
C CYS A 375 -11.99 5.24 -1.49
N THR A 376 -12.95 5.31 -2.43
CA THR A 376 -13.72 6.53 -2.69
C THR A 376 -14.54 6.98 -1.48
N ARG A 377 -15.19 6.04 -0.77
CA ARG A 377 -15.93 6.34 0.46
C ARG A 377 -15.01 6.82 1.59
N VAL A 378 -13.85 6.18 1.74
CA VAL A 378 -12.85 6.54 2.77
C VAL A 378 -12.20 7.89 2.43
N LEU A 379 -11.92 8.15 1.16
CA LEU A 379 -11.47 9.45 0.65
C LEU A 379 -12.49 10.54 0.95
N SER A 380 -13.76 10.33 0.61
CA SER A 380 -14.82 11.30 0.91
C SER A 380 -14.86 11.64 2.40
N LYS A 381 -14.78 10.64 3.29
CA LYS A 381 -14.71 10.88 4.74
C LYS A 381 -13.48 11.71 5.14
N TYR A 382 -12.31 11.41 4.58
CA TYR A 382 -11.09 12.17 4.85
C TYR A 382 -11.23 13.62 4.36
N THR A 383 -11.72 13.81 3.14
CA THR A 383 -12.00 15.12 2.57
C THR A 383 -13.01 15.89 3.42
N ASP A 384 -14.06 15.25 3.93
CA ASP A 384 -15.02 15.87 4.85
C ASP A 384 -14.35 16.29 6.17
N MET A 385 -13.42 15.50 6.70
CA MET A 385 -12.68 15.86 7.92
C MET A 385 -11.76 17.07 7.67
N VAL A 386 -11.02 17.08 6.56
CA VAL A 386 -10.16 18.20 6.15
C VAL A 386 -11.00 19.46 5.91
N ASP A 387 -12.14 19.33 5.22
CA ASP A 387 -13.06 20.43 4.94
C ASP A 387 -13.66 21.00 6.21
N ASN A 388 -13.98 20.16 7.19
CA ASN A 388 -14.41 20.61 8.52
C ASN A 388 -13.32 21.43 9.22
N ILE A 389 -12.06 20.98 9.21
CA ILE A 389 -10.95 21.72 9.82
C ILE A 389 -10.79 23.08 9.14
N ILE A 390 -10.71 23.10 7.81
CA ILE A 390 -10.51 24.33 7.03
C ILE A 390 -11.67 25.29 7.26
N ARG A 391 -12.92 24.79 7.22
CA ARG A 391 -14.11 25.61 7.49
C ARG A 391 -14.06 26.21 8.89
N THR A 392 -13.81 25.40 9.92
CA THR A 392 -13.76 25.89 11.31
C THR A 392 -12.65 26.93 11.50
N GLN A 393 -11.49 26.75 10.87
CA GLN A 393 -10.40 27.73 10.97
C GLN A 393 -10.68 29.01 10.16
N ALA A 394 -11.28 28.89 8.98
CA ALA A 394 -11.72 30.05 8.19
C ALA A 394 -12.81 30.86 8.91
N GLU A 395 -13.77 30.19 9.54
CA GLU A 395 -14.79 30.83 10.38
C GLU A 395 -14.16 31.58 11.56
N LYS A 396 -13.17 31.00 12.23
CA LYS A 396 -12.43 31.67 13.32
C LYS A 396 -11.68 32.92 12.84
N LEU A 397 -11.02 32.83 11.69
CA LEU A 397 -10.32 33.98 11.09
C LEU A 397 -11.31 35.10 10.73
N GLN A 398 -12.44 34.75 10.11
CA GLN A 398 -13.49 35.70 9.75
C GLN A 398 -14.13 36.34 11.00
N GLN A 399 -14.43 35.54 12.03
CA GLN A 399 -14.93 36.05 13.31
C GLN A 399 -13.92 37.00 13.97
N GLY A 400 -12.63 36.67 13.96
CA GLY A 400 -11.58 37.54 14.47
C GLY A 400 -11.58 38.90 13.78
N SER A 401 -11.65 38.92 12.45
CA SER A 401 -11.72 40.16 11.66
C SER A 401 -13.00 40.95 11.92
N GLU A 402 -14.14 40.27 12.05
CA GLU A 402 -15.43 40.91 12.36
C GLU A 402 -15.45 41.52 13.77
N ILE A 403 -14.90 40.84 14.78
CA ILE A 403 -14.78 41.37 16.15
C ILE A 403 -13.95 42.66 16.15
N THR A 404 -12.83 42.67 15.42
CA THR A 404 -11.99 43.87 15.27
C THR A 404 -12.78 45.01 14.62
N ARG A 405 -13.47 44.73 13.52
CA ARG A 405 -14.27 45.72 12.79
C ARG A 405 -15.36 46.33 13.69
N VAL A 406 -16.09 45.50 14.45
CA VAL A 406 -17.13 45.96 15.38
C VAL A 406 -16.53 46.81 16.50
N LYS A 407 -15.43 46.36 17.11
CA LYS A 407 -14.79 47.07 18.23
C LYS A 407 -14.21 48.42 17.82
N LEU A 408 -13.55 48.48 16.66
CA LEU A 408 -13.05 49.73 16.10
C LEU A 408 -14.18 50.71 15.80
N LYS A 409 -15.28 50.22 15.21
CA LYS A 409 -16.49 51.02 14.96
C LYS A 409 -17.15 51.55 16.24
N GLU A 410 -17.19 50.76 17.32
CA GLU A 410 -17.71 51.22 18.63
C GLU A 410 -16.87 52.37 19.22
N MET A 411 -15.59 52.47 18.84
CA MET A 411 -14.66 53.50 19.31
C MET A 411 -14.50 54.66 18.31
N ASP A 412 -15.26 54.67 17.21
CA ASP A 412 -15.06 55.60 16.08
C ASP A 412 -13.57 55.69 15.66
N LEU A 413 -12.85 54.56 15.71
CA LEU A 413 -11.45 54.44 15.31
C LEU A 413 -11.37 53.70 13.98
N PRO A 414 -10.50 54.11 13.04
CA PRO A 414 -9.46 55.15 13.17
C PRO A 414 -9.95 56.59 12.91
N GLU A 415 -11.22 56.80 12.59
CA GLU A 415 -11.77 58.06 12.09
C GLU A 415 -11.59 59.24 13.06
N SER A 416 -11.74 59.01 14.36
CA SER A 416 -11.56 60.02 15.41
C SER A 416 -10.12 60.53 15.53
N ILE A 417 -9.11 59.70 15.24
CA ILE A 417 -7.70 60.11 15.18
C ILE A 417 -7.42 60.88 13.89
N LEU A 418 -7.97 60.42 12.78
CA LEU A 418 -7.79 61.07 11.47
C LEU A 418 -8.47 62.45 11.42
N ALA A 419 -9.58 62.62 12.14
CA ALA A 419 -10.27 63.91 12.27
C ALA A 419 -9.40 64.99 12.97
N LEU A 420 -8.52 64.61 13.91
CA LEU A 420 -7.59 65.52 14.57
C LEU A 420 -6.49 66.06 13.63
N GLU A 421 -6.06 65.27 12.65
CA GLU A 421 -4.99 65.66 11.73
C GLU A 421 -5.43 66.74 10.72
N GLY A 422 -6.72 67.10 10.70
CA GLY A 422 -7.25 68.22 9.92
C GLY A 422 -7.13 68.04 8.41
N ASN A 423 -6.73 66.89 7.90
CA ASN A 423 -6.68 66.63 6.48
C ASN A 423 -8.05 66.15 5.99
N PHE A 424 -8.76 67.05 5.29
CA PHE A 424 -10.02 66.79 4.59
C PHE A 424 -9.83 65.91 3.34
N SER A 425 -9.14 64.79 3.48
CA SER A 425 -9.03 63.74 2.48
C SER A 425 -9.73 62.50 3.02
N LEU A 426 -10.43 61.73 2.18
CA LEU A 426 -10.88 60.39 2.56
C LEU A 426 -9.71 59.63 3.24
N PRO A 427 -9.94 58.92 4.35
CA PRO A 427 -8.95 58.01 4.91
C PRO A 427 -8.36 57.15 3.80
N VAL A 428 -7.04 56.95 3.81
CA VAL A 428 -6.32 56.26 2.72
C VAL A 428 -6.93 54.88 2.47
N GLU A 429 -7.29 54.15 3.52
CA GLU A 429 -7.97 52.85 3.44
C GLU A 429 -9.33 52.93 2.73
N LEU A 430 -10.20 53.88 3.09
CA LEU A 430 -11.48 54.06 2.42
C LEU A 430 -11.30 54.50 0.96
N LYS A 431 -10.26 55.28 0.68
CA LYS A 431 -9.91 55.68 -0.69
C LYS A 431 -9.43 54.47 -1.50
N GLU A 432 -8.61 53.62 -0.91
CA GLU A 432 -8.13 52.37 -1.51
C GLU A 432 -9.28 51.38 -1.74
N ASP A 433 -10.22 51.25 -0.80
CA ASP A 433 -11.43 50.41 -0.95
C ASP A 433 -12.34 50.92 -2.08
N VAL A 434 -12.56 52.25 -2.14
CA VAL A 434 -13.33 52.89 -3.21
C VAL A 434 -12.61 52.70 -4.55
N GLU A 435 -11.30 52.87 -4.60
CA GLU A 435 -10.49 52.62 -5.80
C GLU A 435 -10.56 51.14 -6.20
N ALA A 436 -10.53 50.20 -5.26
CA ALA A 436 -10.67 48.77 -5.53
C ALA A 436 -12.04 48.41 -6.12
N VAL A 437 -13.12 48.99 -5.59
CA VAL A 437 -14.48 48.84 -6.15
C VAL A 437 -14.55 49.44 -7.56
N GLN A 438 -13.94 50.60 -7.78
CA GLN A 438 -13.90 51.24 -9.10
C GLN A 438 -13.04 50.46 -10.12
N ILE A 439 -11.91 49.89 -9.70
CA ILE A 439 -11.05 49.02 -10.51
C ILE A 439 -11.80 47.75 -10.91
N SER A 440 -12.61 47.21 -10.00
CA SER A 440 -13.47 46.05 -10.24
C SER A 440 -14.67 46.35 -11.18
N GLY A 441 -14.78 47.59 -11.68
CA GLY A 441 -15.79 48.04 -12.63
C GLY A 441 -17.09 48.52 -11.99
N GLY A 442 -17.14 48.65 -10.66
CA GLY A 442 -18.26 49.21 -9.91
C GLY A 442 -19.60 48.48 -10.12
N PRO A 443 -20.74 49.13 -9.84
CA PRO A 443 -22.08 48.58 -10.07
C PRO A 443 -22.35 48.09 -11.50
N SER A 444 -21.73 48.70 -12.53
CA SER A 444 -21.92 48.28 -13.92
C SER A 444 -21.32 46.90 -14.23
N SER A 445 -20.21 46.55 -13.58
CA SER A 445 -19.62 45.20 -13.67
C SER A 445 -20.52 44.16 -13.03
N LEU A 446 -21.10 44.49 -11.87
CA LEU A 446 -22.05 43.63 -11.16
C LEU A 446 -23.33 43.39 -11.97
N GLU A 447 -23.83 44.42 -12.67
CA GLU A 447 -24.94 44.28 -13.63
C GLU A 447 -24.59 43.36 -14.81
N ALA A 448 -23.34 43.42 -15.31
CA ALA A 448 -22.88 42.53 -16.38
C ALA A 448 -22.80 41.07 -15.91
N GLU A 449 -22.31 40.81 -14.70
CA GLU A 449 -22.28 39.46 -14.10
C GLU A 449 -23.71 38.91 -13.86
N LEU A 450 -24.64 39.75 -13.41
CA LEU A 450 -26.06 39.38 -13.32
C LEU A 450 -26.65 39.00 -14.68
N GLN A 451 -26.25 39.70 -15.74
CA GLN A 451 -26.68 39.36 -17.09
C GLN A 451 -26.12 38.01 -17.55
N GLN A 452 -24.85 37.71 -17.25
CA GLN A 452 -24.27 36.39 -17.53
C GLN A 452 -24.98 35.26 -16.77
N LEU A 453 -25.33 35.50 -15.50
CA LEU A 453 -26.09 34.55 -14.69
C LEU A 453 -27.44 34.21 -15.35
N ARG A 454 -28.16 35.22 -15.85
CA ARG A 454 -29.43 35.03 -16.57
C ARG A 454 -29.24 34.21 -17.85
N ASP A 455 -28.18 34.45 -18.60
CA ASP A 455 -27.88 33.70 -19.83
C ASP A 455 -27.56 32.22 -19.52
N LEU A 456 -26.78 31.95 -18.47
CA LEU A 456 -26.49 30.58 -18.01
C LEU A 456 -27.75 29.85 -17.56
N THR A 457 -28.63 30.51 -16.82
CA THR A 457 -29.92 29.95 -16.41
C THR A 457 -30.80 29.60 -17.61
N ARG A 458 -30.83 30.46 -18.64
CA ARG A 458 -31.55 30.17 -19.89
C ARG A 458 -30.99 28.92 -20.58
N VAL A 459 -29.67 28.84 -20.77
CA VAL A 459 -29.03 27.69 -21.44
C VAL A 459 -29.30 26.38 -20.71
N ASN A 460 -29.21 26.38 -19.37
CA ASN A 460 -29.48 25.20 -18.57
C ASN A 460 -30.95 24.75 -18.67
N GLN A 461 -31.89 25.69 -18.72
CA GLN A 461 -33.32 25.38 -18.94
C GLN A 461 -33.56 24.79 -20.33
N GLU A 462 -32.96 25.37 -21.38
CA GLU A 462 -33.08 24.87 -22.75
C GLU A 462 -32.56 23.42 -22.88
N LEU A 463 -31.40 23.12 -22.30
CA LEU A 463 -30.83 21.76 -22.31
C LEU A 463 -31.73 20.76 -21.58
N LEU A 464 -32.36 21.17 -20.48
CA LEU A 464 -33.27 20.30 -19.73
C LEU A 464 -34.53 19.98 -20.54
N VAL A 465 -35.13 21.00 -21.17
CA VAL A 465 -36.31 20.84 -22.04
C VAL A 465 -35.98 19.96 -23.24
N GLN A 466 -34.87 20.19 -23.92
CA GLN A 466 -34.44 19.35 -25.05
C GLN A 466 -34.25 17.88 -24.65
N THR A 467 -33.66 17.63 -23.47
CA THR A 467 -33.47 16.27 -22.97
C THR A 467 -34.80 15.59 -22.66
N GLU A 468 -35.75 16.32 -22.07
CA GLU A 468 -37.10 15.83 -21.80
C GLU A 468 -37.86 15.51 -23.09
N GLU A 469 -37.77 16.39 -24.10
CA GLU A 469 -38.38 16.18 -25.43
C GLU A 469 -37.83 14.93 -26.13
N LEU A 470 -36.52 14.70 -26.06
CA LEU A 470 -35.90 13.49 -26.64
C LEU A 470 -36.40 12.21 -25.97
N LEU A 471 -36.49 12.21 -24.63
CA LEU A 471 -37.01 11.07 -23.88
C LEU A 471 -38.50 10.82 -24.20
N GLN A 472 -39.29 11.88 -24.29
CA GLN A 472 -40.71 11.78 -24.62
C GLN A 472 -40.93 11.30 -26.05
N LYS A 473 -40.11 11.76 -27.00
CA LYS A 473 -40.16 11.33 -28.39
C LYS A 473 -39.89 9.83 -28.52
N GLU A 474 -38.84 9.33 -27.89
CA GLU A 474 -38.52 7.90 -27.93
C GLU A 474 -39.61 7.06 -27.25
N ALA A 475 -40.14 7.50 -26.11
CA ALA A 475 -41.24 6.82 -25.42
C ALA A 475 -42.51 6.77 -26.28
N ASN A 476 -42.82 7.85 -27.01
CA ASN A 476 -43.96 7.92 -27.92
C ASN A 476 -43.77 6.98 -29.13
N GLU A 477 -42.57 6.94 -29.72
CA GLU A 477 -42.24 6.04 -30.83
C GLU A 477 -42.32 4.57 -30.40
N ASP A 478 -41.80 4.21 -29.23
CA ASP A 478 -41.91 2.86 -28.68
C ASP A 478 -43.37 2.46 -28.39
N ALA A 479 -44.19 3.38 -27.89
CA ALA A 479 -45.62 3.15 -27.71
C ALA A 479 -46.35 2.94 -29.04
N GLN A 480 -46.03 3.74 -30.06
CA GLN A 480 -46.60 3.60 -31.41
C GLN A 480 -46.22 2.27 -32.05
N PHE A 481 -44.94 1.88 -32.00
CA PHE A 481 -44.49 0.60 -32.57
C PHE A 481 -45.02 -0.61 -31.83
N ARG A 482 -45.16 -0.54 -30.50
CA ARG A 482 -45.81 -1.60 -29.73
C ARG A 482 -47.29 -1.74 -30.10
N ALA A 483 -47.99 -0.63 -30.33
CA ALA A 483 -49.38 -0.65 -30.79
C ALA A 483 -49.53 -1.23 -32.21
N GLN A 484 -48.61 -0.88 -33.13
CA GLN A 484 -48.66 -1.31 -34.53
C GLN A 484 -48.21 -2.76 -34.75
N PHE A 485 -47.15 -3.20 -34.05
CA PHE A 485 -46.47 -4.46 -34.34
C PHE A 485 -46.70 -5.55 -33.28
N GLY A 486 -47.36 -5.24 -32.16
CA GLY A 486 -47.78 -6.19 -31.14
C GLY A 486 -46.71 -7.23 -30.78
N THR A 487 -46.96 -8.50 -31.13
CA THR A 487 -46.08 -9.65 -30.79
C THR A 487 -44.74 -9.69 -31.53
N LYS A 488 -44.55 -8.85 -32.57
CA LYS A 488 -43.27 -8.70 -33.28
C LYS A 488 -42.33 -7.70 -32.58
N TRP A 489 -42.85 -6.83 -31.70
CA TRP A 489 -42.06 -5.84 -30.96
C TRP A 489 -41.73 -6.34 -29.55
N ARG A 490 -40.67 -7.16 -29.44
CA ARG A 490 -40.28 -7.85 -28.19
C ARG A 490 -39.29 -7.07 -27.32
N ARG A 491 -39.07 -5.79 -27.60
CA ARG A 491 -38.15 -4.96 -26.81
C ARG A 491 -38.78 -4.60 -25.45
N PRO A 492 -37.98 -4.50 -24.37
CA PRO A 492 -38.44 -3.94 -23.10
C PRO A 492 -39.06 -2.56 -23.30
N GLN A 493 -40.01 -2.18 -22.45
CA GLN A 493 -40.68 -0.90 -22.53
C GLN A 493 -39.68 0.25 -22.34
N SER A 494 -39.76 1.29 -23.16
CA SER A 494 -38.85 2.42 -23.03
C SER A 494 -38.87 3.06 -21.65
N SER A 495 -40.04 3.15 -21.01
CA SER A 495 -40.18 3.67 -19.64
C SER A 495 -39.43 2.86 -18.57
N THR A 496 -39.19 1.56 -18.77
CA THR A 496 -38.38 0.78 -17.82
C THR A 496 -36.88 0.98 -18.05
N LEU A 497 -36.45 1.21 -19.30
CA LEU A 497 -35.06 1.48 -19.65
C LEU A 497 -34.64 2.92 -19.29
N THR A 498 -35.53 3.90 -19.47
CA THR A 498 -35.23 5.34 -19.26
C THR A 498 -35.53 5.83 -17.85
N LYS A 499 -36.04 4.98 -16.95
CA LYS A 499 -36.40 5.37 -15.58
C LYS A 499 -35.28 6.09 -14.82
N ASN A 500 -34.04 5.60 -14.92
CA ASN A 500 -32.89 6.24 -14.27
C ASN A 500 -32.63 7.65 -14.82
N LEU A 501 -32.80 7.85 -16.13
CA LEU A 501 -32.63 9.14 -16.79
C LEU A 501 -33.73 10.12 -16.36
N GLN A 502 -34.98 9.66 -16.25
CA GLN A 502 -36.10 10.46 -15.74
C GLN A 502 -35.88 10.87 -14.28
N ASP A 503 -35.38 9.96 -13.43
CA ASP A 503 -35.04 10.28 -12.04
C ASP A 503 -33.94 11.34 -11.95
N ARG A 504 -32.92 11.29 -12.83
CA ARG A 504 -31.87 12.32 -12.92
C ARG A 504 -32.42 13.65 -13.43
N LEU A 505 -33.29 13.63 -14.44
CA LEU A 505 -33.92 14.83 -15.00
C LEU A 505 -34.75 15.55 -13.93
N ASN A 506 -35.54 14.82 -13.15
CA ASN A 506 -36.31 15.38 -12.03
C ASN A 506 -35.41 16.06 -10.98
N LYS A 507 -34.24 15.48 -10.68
CA LYS A 507 -33.26 16.11 -9.77
C LYS A 507 -32.71 17.41 -10.35
N PHE A 508 -32.37 17.44 -11.64
CA PHE A 508 -31.90 18.67 -12.29
C PHE A 508 -32.99 19.75 -12.30
N THR A 509 -34.25 19.38 -12.53
CA THR A 509 -35.40 20.31 -12.43
C THR A 509 -35.51 20.91 -11.03
N ALA A 510 -35.33 20.11 -9.98
CA ALA A 510 -35.35 20.60 -8.60
C ALA A 510 -34.17 21.57 -8.32
N ASN A 511 -32.97 21.23 -8.79
CA ASN A 511 -31.78 22.08 -8.61
C ASN A 511 -31.92 23.43 -9.33
N ILE A 512 -32.46 23.45 -10.56
CA ILE A 512 -32.69 24.71 -11.30
C ILE A 512 -33.71 25.59 -10.57
N LYS A 513 -34.76 25.01 -9.96
CA LYS A 513 -35.71 25.78 -9.14
C LYS A 513 -35.03 26.39 -7.92
N GLN A 514 -34.20 25.62 -7.22
CA GLN A 514 -33.43 26.13 -6.08
C GLN A 514 -32.45 27.23 -6.48
N ALA A 515 -31.79 27.09 -7.64
CA ALA A 515 -30.91 28.10 -8.20
C ALA A 515 -31.69 29.39 -8.48
N ALA A 516 -32.86 29.30 -9.12
CA ALA A 516 -33.72 30.46 -9.40
C ALA A 516 -34.14 31.21 -8.12
N ASP A 517 -34.44 30.50 -7.02
CA ASP A 517 -34.72 31.13 -5.73
C ASP A 517 -33.50 31.87 -5.14
N SER A 518 -32.29 31.34 -5.38
CA SER A 518 -31.03 31.96 -4.96
C SER A 518 -30.73 33.21 -5.79
N ASP A 519 -30.86 33.11 -7.10
CA ASP A 519 -30.66 34.21 -8.05
C ASP A 519 -31.61 35.37 -7.71
N ALA A 520 -32.88 35.07 -7.42
CA ALA A 520 -33.86 36.07 -7.01
C ALA A 520 -33.53 36.77 -5.68
N ARG A 521 -32.83 36.09 -4.75
CA ARG A 521 -32.33 36.72 -3.51
C ARG A 521 -31.15 37.65 -3.80
N ILE A 522 -30.23 37.23 -4.66
CA ILE A 522 -29.06 38.02 -5.06
C ILE A 522 -29.52 39.28 -5.81
N GLU A 523 -30.42 39.14 -6.79
CA GLU A 523 -30.98 40.27 -7.53
C GLU A 523 -31.66 41.30 -6.62
N ARG A 524 -32.44 40.84 -5.63
CA ARG A 524 -33.04 41.74 -4.62
C ARG A 524 -31.98 42.45 -3.79
N SER A 525 -31.00 41.74 -3.25
CA SER A 525 -29.93 42.34 -2.43
C SER A 525 -29.12 43.38 -3.22
N ILE A 526 -28.90 43.15 -4.51
CA ILE A 526 -28.18 44.10 -5.37
C ILE A 526 -29.06 45.33 -5.64
N SER A 527 -30.34 45.11 -5.98
CA SER A 527 -31.30 46.19 -6.21
C SER A 527 -31.45 47.11 -4.99
N ASP A 528 -31.52 46.53 -3.78
CA ASP A 528 -31.70 47.29 -2.53
C ASP A 528 -30.47 48.17 -2.20
N ASN A 529 -29.28 47.77 -2.65
CA ASN A 529 -28.02 48.48 -2.36
C ASN A 529 -27.47 49.29 -3.55
N LEU A 530 -28.16 49.29 -4.70
CA LEU A 530 -27.68 49.92 -5.92
C LEU A 530 -27.43 51.42 -5.76
N GLU A 531 -28.33 52.13 -5.08
CA GLU A 531 -28.23 53.58 -4.85
C GLU A 531 -27.01 53.93 -3.99
N LEU A 532 -26.71 53.12 -2.98
CA LEU A 532 -25.53 53.28 -2.13
C LEU A 532 -24.24 52.97 -2.91
N MET A 533 -24.24 51.89 -3.71
CA MET A 533 -23.11 51.52 -4.56
C MET A 533 -22.83 52.57 -5.65
N ALA A 534 -23.85 53.27 -6.13
CA ALA A 534 -23.69 54.35 -7.11
C ALA A 534 -22.89 55.56 -6.57
N ILE A 535 -22.90 55.77 -5.24
CA ILE A 535 -22.11 56.84 -4.60
C ILE A 535 -20.61 56.55 -4.75
N LEU A 536 -20.21 55.28 -4.66
CA LEU A 536 -18.81 54.83 -4.75
C LEU A 536 -18.20 55.03 -6.15
N ASN A 537 -19.05 55.24 -7.17
CA ASN A 537 -18.64 55.49 -8.55
C ASN A 537 -18.40 56.98 -8.88
N ARG A 538 -18.66 57.92 -7.96
CA ARG A 538 -18.43 59.35 -8.21
C ARG A 538 -16.95 59.71 -8.18
N ARG A 539 -16.49 60.54 -9.12
CA ARG A 539 -15.12 61.05 -9.20
C ARG A 539 -15.11 62.58 -9.27
N PRO A 540 -14.43 63.31 -8.36
CA PRO A 540 -13.82 62.85 -7.10
C PRO A 540 -14.90 62.47 -6.06
N ILE A 541 -14.70 61.39 -5.29
CA ILE A 541 -15.68 60.91 -4.30
C ILE A 541 -15.89 61.95 -3.18
N GLU A 542 -14.91 62.82 -2.97
CA GLU A 542 -14.94 63.97 -2.07
C GLU A 542 -16.08 64.95 -2.39
N SER A 543 -16.60 64.96 -3.62
CA SER A 543 -17.77 65.76 -4.00
C SER A 543 -19.10 65.26 -3.41
N ALA A 544 -19.13 64.04 -2.89
CA ALA A 544 -20.30 63.43 -2.29
C ALA A 544 -20.35 63.56 -0.76
N LEU A 545 -19.32 64.14 -0.13
CA LEU A 545 -19.19 64.25 1.33
C LEU A 545 -19.66 65.63 1.86
N PRO A 546 -20.42 65.68 2.99
CA PRO A 546 -20.76 66.93 3.67
C PRO A 546 -19.53 67.52 4.41
N SER A 547 -19.33 68.85 4.32
CA SER A 547 -18.23 69.52 5.02
C SER A 547 -18.57 69.78 6.50
N LEU A 548 -17.82 69.20 7.43
CA LEU A 548 -17.90 69.51 8.86
C LEU A 548 -16.78 70.47 9.26
N ALA A 549 -17.09 71.52 10.04
CA ALA A 549 -16.11 72.51 10.49
C ALA A 549 -15.22 71.95 11.62
N ARG A 550 -13.93 72.30 11.59
CA ARG A 550 -12.93 71.88 12.59
C ARG A 550 -13.30 72.38 13.99
N PRO A 551 -13.29 71.54 15.03
CA PRO A 551 -13.15 72.02 16.41
C PRO A 551 -11.75 72.62 16.60
N ILE A 552 -11.67 73.76 17.27
CA ILE A 552 -10.39 74.37 17.68
C ILE A 552 -9.97 73.68 18.97
N MET A 553 -8.88 72.91 18.95
CA MET A 553 -8.24 72.39 20.16
C MET A 553 -6.74 72.66 20.16
N SER A 554 -6.24 73.06 21.33
CA SER A 554 -4.84 73.24 21.68
C SER A 554 -4.39 71.94 22.35
N LEU A 555 -3.53 71.16 21.71
CA LEU A 555 -3.04 69.89 22.26
C LEU A 555 -1.86 70.16 23.22
N ASP A 556 -1.91 69.57 24.42
CA ASP A 556 -0.79 69.52 25.37
C ASP A 556 0.11 68.30 25.04
N GLY A 557 1.42 68.36 25.35
CA GLY A 557 2.40 67.33 24.96
C GLY A 557 2.19 65.91 25.52
N ASN A 558 1.20 65.69 26.40
CA ASN A 558 0.79 64.37 26.90
C ASN A 558 -0.21 63.67 25.95
N GLU A 559 -1.02 64.44 25.21
CA GLU A 559 -2.02 63.93 24.27
C GLU A 559 -1.36 63.37 23.00
N ASP A 560 -0.27 63.99 22.54
CA ASP A 560 0.54 63.51 21.41
C ASP A 560 1.14 62.11 21.66
N ALA A 561 1.54 61.82 22.90
CA ALA A 561 2.08 60.51 23.28
C ALA A 561 0.99 59.42 23.26
N ILE A 562 -0.24 59.75 23.70
CA ILE A 562 -1.40 58.85 23.69
C ILE A 562 -1.84 58.56 22.26
N VAL A 563 -1.93 59.59 21.41
CA VAL A 563 -2.26 59.45 19.98
C VAL A 563 -1.19 58.62 19.25
N GLY A 564 0.09 58.82 19.56
CA GLY A 564 1.19 58.02 19.02
C GLY A 564 1.09 56.52 19.38
N ALA A 565 0.78 56.21 20.64
CA ALA A 565 0.61 54.83 21.12
C ALA A 565 -0.62 54.14 20.48
N LEU A 566 -1.72 54.88 20.31
CA LEU A 566 -2.94 54.38 19.67
C LEU A 566 -2.71 54.07 18.18
N LYS A 567 -2.01 54.97 17.45
CA LYS A 567 -1.59 54.73 16.05
C LYS A 567 -0.70 53.50 15.90
N GLN A 568 0.26 53.31 16.81
CA GLN A 568 1.12 52.14 16.79
C GLN A 568 0.32 50.85 17.00
N SER A 569 -0.66 50.88 17.93
CA SER A 569 -1.51 49.73 18.22
C SER A 569 -2.43 49.38 17.04
N LEU A 570 -2.97 50.38 16.32
CA LEU A 570 -3.75 50.17 15.10
C LEU A 570 -2.93 49.54 13.97
N ARG A 571 -1.70 49.99 13.75
CA ARG A 571 -0.77 49.35 12.77
C ARG A 571 -0.45 47.91 13.12
N GLN A 572 -0.33 47.59 14.41
CA GLN A 572 -0.14 46.21 14.85
C GLN A 572 -1.37 45.34 14.55
N LEU A 573 -2.56 45.92 14.63
CA LEU A 573 -3.82 45.25 14.32
C LEU A 573 -3.99 45.00 12.81
N GLU A 574 -3.62 45.96 11.98
CA GLU A 574 -3.50 45.79 10.51
C GLU A 574 -2.53 44.67 10.15
N ASN A 575 -1.35 44.62 10.79
CA ASN A 575 -0.38 43.54 10.57
C ASN A 575 -0.95 42.17 10.94
N LEU A 576 -1.70 42.07 12.05
CA LEU A 576 -2.41 40.84 12.40
C LEU A 576 -3.47 40.47 11.36
N GLY A 577 -4.18 41.46 10.79
CA GLY A 577 -5.10 41.27 9.68
C GLY A 577 -4.44 40.73 8.41
N ALA A 578 -3.30 41.30 8.00
CA ALA A 578 -2.52 40.82 6.86
C ALA A 578 -2.00 39.38 7.08
N GLN A 579 -1.60 39.05 8.32
CA GLN A 579 -1.23 37.68 8.68
C GLN A 579 -2.39 36.70 8.53
N ARG A 580 -3.64 37.11 8.79
CA ARG A 580 -4.82 36.25 8.59
C ARG A 580 -5.03 35.88 7.14
N ALA A 581 -4.90 36.84 6.23
CA ALA A 581 -5.01 36.57 4.80
C ALA A 581 -3.96 35.53 4.36
N GLY A 582 -2.72 35.67 4.85
CA GLY A 582 -1.66 34.68 4.60
C GLY A 582 -1.96 33.29 5.19
N LEU A 583 -2.51 33.22 6.41
CA LEU A 583 -2.93 31.95 7.03
C LEU A 583 -4.07 31.26 6.26
N GLU A 584 -5.02 32.04 5.75
CA GLU A 584 -6.13 31.53 4.94
C GLU A 584 -5.62 30.96 3.60
N ASP A 585 -4.70 31.66 2.93
CA ASP A 585 -4.09 31.19 1.69
C ASP A 585 -3.26 29.91 1.89
N MET A 586 -2.52 29.83 3.00
CA MET A 586 -1.79 28.61 3.35
C MET A 586 -2.73 27.42 3.59
N LEU A 587 -3.88 27.61 4.26
CA LEU A 587 -4.88 26.55 4.43
C LEU A 587 -5.41 26.02 3.08
N LYS A 588 -5.70 26.93 2.14
CA LYS A 588 -6.17 26.58 0.78
C LYS A 588 -5.11 25.80 0.00
N GLU A 589 -3.85 26.22 0.08
CA GLU A 589 -2.74 25.57 -0.62
C GLU A 589 -2.41 24.19 -0.02
N MET A 590 -2.48 24.04 1.31
CA MET A 590 -2.31 22.74 1.96
C MET A 590 -3.39 21.75 1.51
N LYS A 591 -4.65 22.16 1.42
CA LYS A 591 -5.75 21.33 0.90
C LYS A 591 -5.47 20.87 -0.53
N ARG A 592 -4.98 21.77 -1.38
CA ARG A 592 -4.71 21.48 -2.80
C ARG A 592 -3.62 20.42 -2.99
N LYS A 593 -2.62 20.40 -2.10
CA LYS A 593 -1.51 19.42 -2.13
C LYS A 593 -1.81 18.13 -1.39
N ASP A 594 -2.98 18.02 -0.77
CA ASP A 594 -3.34 16.90 0.09
C ASP A 594 -3.94 15.73 -0.71
N ASP A 595 -3.10 14.78 -1.12
CA ASP A 595 -3.53 13.52 -1.73
C ASP A 595 -3.18 12.32 -0.85
N ILE A 596 -4.21 11.74 -0.22
CA ILE A 596 -4.10 10.54 0.63
C ILE A 596 -4.37 9.24 -0.15
N LEU A 597 -4.81 9.30 -1.41
CA LEU A 597 -5.20 8.12 -2.18
C LEU A 597 -4.07 7.08 -2.29
N PRO A 598 -2.80 7.44 -2.60
CA PRO A 598 -1.72 6.46 -2.66
C PRO A 598 -1.50 5.74 -1.32
N LYS A 599 -1.59 6.47 -0.21
CA LYS A 599 -1.40 5.95 1.15
C LYS A 599 -2.54 5.03 1.57
N LEU A 600 -3.77 5.34 1.14
CA LEU A 600 -4.94 4.48 1.34
C LEU A 600 -4.84 3.17 0.58
N MET A 601 -4.32 3.21 -0.66
CA MET A 601 -4.15 2.01 -1.49
C MET A 601 -3.04 1.08 -0.96
N SER A 602 -2.01 1.63 -0.32
CA SER A 602 -0.91 0.85 0.26
C SER A 602 -1.14 0.41 1.71
N SER A 603 -2.04 1.06 2.45
CA SER A 603 -2.21 0.81 3.88
C SER A 603 -3.03 -0.44 4.13
N THR A 604 -2.45 -1.39 4.86
CA THR A 604 -3.15 -2.55 5.44
C THR A 604 -3.55 -2.33 6.91
N GLY A 605 -3.36 -1.12 7.44
CA GLY A 605 -3.60 -0.75 8.84
C GLY A 605 -4.96 -0.10 9.11
N SER A 606 -5.19 0.32 10.36
CA SER A 606 -6.42 1.05 10.73
C SER A 606 -6.55 2.35 9.95
N GLN A 607 -7.72 2.56 9.34
CA GLN A 607 -8.04 3.77 8.58
C GLN A 607 -7.97 5.02 9.48
N GLU A 608 -8.34 4.88 10.76
CA GLU A 608 -8.34 5.98 11.72
C GLU A 608 -6.92 6.44 12.08
N ASP A 609 -5.96 5.51 12.17
CA ASP A 609 -4.56 5.86 12.47
C ASP A 609 -3.91 6.60 11.31
N LEU A 610 -4.24 6.19 10.08
CA LEU A 610 -3.81 6.89 8.88
C LEU A 610 -4.39 8.31 8.85
N PHE A 611 -5.69 8.45 9.12
CA PHE A 611 -6.34 9.76 9.18
C PHE A 611 -5.73 10.66 10.25
N ARG A 612 -5.47 10.15 11.46
CA ARG A 612 -4.83 10.94 12.53
C ARG A 612 -3.46 11.46 12.11
N LYS A 613 -2.60 10.60 11.53
CA LYS A 613 -1.26 11.01 11.07
C LYS A 613 -1.30 12.02 9.93
N GLU A 614 -2.24 11.87 9.01
CA GLU A 614 -2.35 12.79 7.88
C GLU A 614 -3.05 14.10 8.26
N ILE A 615 -3.93 14.10 9.27
CA ILE A 615 -4.57 15.32 9.77
C ILE A 615 -3.60 16.13 10.65
N SER A 616 -2.66 15.51 11.36
CA SER A 616 -1.74 16.25 12.24
C SER A 616 -0.86 17.28 11.54
N LYS A 617 -0.74 17.23 10.21
CA LYS A 617 -0.08 18.28 9.42
C LYS A 617 -0.80 19.64 9.49
N TYR A 618 -2.10 19.64 9.79
CA TYR A 618 -2.89 20.85 9.99
C TYR A 618 -2.74 21.43 11.40
N ASP A 619 -2.15 20.70 12.35
CA ASP A 619 -2.07 21.15 13.76
C ASP A 619 -1.23 22.42 13.91
N GLN A 620 -0.14 22.54 13.14
CA GLN A 620 0.74 23.71 13.18
C GLN A 620 -0.01 24.99 12.79
N ILE A 621 -0.69 24.98 11.63
CA ILE A 621 -1.42 26.15 11.14
C ILE A 621 -2.62 26.47 12.04
N CYS A 622 -3.26 25.45 12.63
CA CYS A 622 -4.31 25.66 13.64
C CYS A 622 -3.76 26.36 14.90
N GLY A 623 -2.51 26.06 15.30
CA GLY A 623 -1.82 26.74 16.38
C GLY A 623 -1.49 28.20 16.05
N GLU A 624 -0.99 28.47 14.84
CA GLU A 624 -0.68 29.83 14.36
C GLU A 624 -1.95 30.72 14.31
N ILE A 625 -3.08 30.16 13.86
CA ILE A 625 -4.37 30.86 13.86
C ILE A 625 -4.82 31.19 15.29
N ALA A 626 -4.68 30.24 16.22
CA ALA A 626 -5.01 30.48 17.63
C ALA A 626 -4.16 31.61 18.24
N GLN A 627 -2.85 31.62 17.96
CA GLN A 627 -1.94 32.68 18.40
C GLN A 627 -2.31 34.05 17.81
N ASN A 628 -2.69 34.10 16.53
CA ASN A 628 -3.13 35.35 15.90
C ASN A 628 -4.41 35.91 16.55
N ILE A 629 -5.36 35.05 16.92
CA ILE A 629 -6.59 35.43 17.61
C ILE A 629 -6.29 35.92 19.04
N GLU A 630 -5.46 35.21 19.78
CA GLU A 630 -5.06 35.60 21.13
C GLU A 630 -4.31 36.95 21.13
N ALA A 631 -3.39 37.14 20.19
CA ALA A 631 -2.68 38.41 20.01
C ALA A 631 -3.63 39.57 19.67
N GLN A 632 -4.68 39.32 18.88
CA GLN A 632 -5.70 40.33 18.61
C GLN A 632 -6.46 40.71 19.89
N GLU A 633 -6.91 39.73 20.68
CA GLU A 633 -7.69 40.01 21.89
C GLU A 633 -6.90 40.90 22.86
N GLN A 634 -5.62 40.60 23.05
CA GLN A 634 -4.73 41.41 23.89
C GLN A 634 -4.55 42.82 23.34
N LEU A 635 -4.39 42.96 22.02
CA LEU A 635 -4.20 44.25 21.37
C LEU A 635 -5.47 45.12 21.41
N LEU A 636 -6.65 44.52 21.23
CA LEU A 636 -7.94 45.23 21.35
C LEU A 636 -8.16 45.75 22.78
N LEU A 637 -7.80 44.98 23.81
CA LEU A 637 -7.84 45.44 25.20
C LEU A 637 -6.89 46.63 25.42
N GLN A 638 -5.69 46.58 24.85
CA GLN A 638 -4.73 47.67 24.94
C GLN A 638 -5.24 48.94 24.25
N ILE A 639 -5.84 48.80 23.05
CA ILE A 639 -6.47 49.89 22.30
C ILE A 639 -7.60 50.52 23.12
N GLN A 640 -8.44 49.72 23.78
CA GLN A 640 -9.51 50.23 24.66
C GLN A 640 -8.96 51.06 25.83
N VAL A 641 -7.88 50.62 26.47
CA VAL A 641 -7.23 51.38 27.56
C VAL A 641 -6.72 52.73 27.06
N TRP A 642 -6.03 52.74 25.92
CA TRP A 642 -5.56 53.99 25.31
C TRP A 642 -6.71 54.90 24.88
N TYR A 643 -7.77 54.33 24.31
CA TYR A 643 -8.97 55.07 23.89
C TYR A 643 -9.68 55.73 25.09
N HIS A 644 -9.82 55.03 26.22
CA HIS A 644 -10.40 55.63 27.43
C HIS A 644 -9.57 56.79 27.99
N GLN A 645 -8.24 56.70 27.91
CA GLN A 645 -7.35 57.80 28.29
C GLN A 645 -7.44 58.97 27.31
N TYR A 646 -7.67 58.70 26.03
CA TYR A 646 -7.90 59.69 24.99
C TYR A 646 -9.27 60.39 25.11
N SER A 647 -10.35 59.65 25.41
CA SER A 647 -11.72 60.20 25.49
C SER A 647 -12.04 60.92 26.82
N GLY A 648 -11.23 60.70 27.85
CA GLY A 648 -11.44 61.21 29.21
C GLY A 648 -10.56 62.42 29.58
N GLY A 649 -9.74 62.90 28.65
CA GLY A 649 -8.91 64.12 28.78
C GLY A 649 -9.69 65.40 28.55
#